data_AF-A0A078FIU7-F1
#
_entry.id   AF-A0A078FIU7-F1
#
_cell.length_a   1.000
_cell.length_b   1.000
_cell.length_c   1.000
_cell.angle_alpha   90.00
_cell.angle_beta   90.00
_cell.angle_gamma   90.00
#
_symmetry.space_group_name_H-M   'P 1'
#
loop_
_entity.id
_entity.type
_entity.pdbx_description
1 polymer ?
#
loop_
_entity_poly.entity_id
_entity_poly.type
_entity_poly.pdbx_seq_one_letter_code
_entity_poly.pdbx_strand_id
1 'polypeptide(L)'
;MGMTPSFFACFLLLTMFLSLSYEAITPTSPLSIGQTLSSSNGVYELGFFSPNNSQNQYVGIWLKDPVPRVVVWVANRESPVTDSTANLTISTNGSLLLYNGKHGVVWSTGENFASNEYSATLSDDGNLMVILDNVSRRIIWQSIDHLGDTMLPFSTLTYNLTTGEKRVLTSWKSYTDPSPGDFVGEVTPQVPPQARRRIGEAVHGLKQDRNSKPPRITITSEGSLKIFHHNGTDWAVDYEAPLANSCDFYDVCGPFGLCVMSPSPKCKCFKGFIPKSTEEWKRGNWTGGCVRRTELDCLGNSTGKAADVFHSLANIKPPEFYKFSATLDAEDCYQSCLQNCSCLAFAYINGIGCLAWNQDLMDAVQFSVGGETLSIRLAHSEFGGNKRKKTIVATSVSLTVFVILGFAAFGFWRCRVKHIAHISKDAWNNDLKQQDVPGLDFFQMNTILTATNNFSPSNKLGQGGFGSVYKGKLQDGKEIAVKRLSSSSGQGKEEFMNEIVLISKLQHRNLVRVLGCCIEGEEKLLIYEFMVNKSLNTFIFAVFSLCTTLYSRKRLEIDWPKRFDIIQGIARGLVYLHRDSRLRVIHRDLKVSNILLDEKMNPKISDFGLARLYQGTEYQDNTLRVVGTLGYMSPEYAWTGMFSEKSDIYSFGVMLLEIISGERISRFSYGEEGKTLFAYAWDSWCETGGIDLLDKYVADSCQPLEVGRCVQIGLLCVQHQPGDRPNTLELLSMLTTTSDLPSPKQPTFVVHTSDDESRFRELITVSETTESVKTGG
;
A
#
# COMPACT_ATOMS: atom_id res chain seq x y z
N MET A 1 11.83 54.53 -52.68
CA MET A 1 11.22 53.55 -53.60
C MET A 1 11.72 52.18 -53.21
N GLY A 2 10.82 51.27 -52.85
CA GLY A 2 11.19 49.90 -52.48
C GLY A 2 11.05 48.95 -53.66
N MET A 3 11.85 47.88 -53.66
CA MET A 3 11.58 46.66 -54.41
C MET A 3 11.72 45.47 -53.45
N THR A 4 10.83 44.50 -53.59
CA THR A 4 10.63 43.40 -52.64
C THR A 4 11.42 42.15 -53.03
N PRO A 5 11.90 41.35 -52.06
CA PRO A 5 12.37 39.99 -52.30
C PRO A 5 11.23 39.00 -52.06
N SER A 6 10.55 38.54 -53.12
CA SER A 6 9.47 37.55 -53.01
C SER A 6 9.54 36.48 -54.10
N PHE A 7 10.62 35.69 -54.11
CA PHE A 7 10.71 34.48 -54.95
C PHE A 7 11.49 33.29 -54.34
N PHE A 8 12.00 33.39 -53.11
CA PHE A 8 12.81 32.32 -52.48
C PHE A 8 12.06 31.45 -51.43
N ALA A 9 10.76 31.69 -51.20
CA ALA A 9 9.99 30.98 -50.18
C ALA A 9 9.16 29.77 -50.71
N CYS A 10 9.05 29.57 -52.02
CA CYS A 10 8.15 28.56 -52.61
C CYS A 10 8.78 27.18 -52.91
N PHE A 11 10.05 26.94 -52.58
CA PHE A 11 10.73 25.65 -52.84
C PHE A 11 11.16 24.87 -51.59
N LEU A 12 10.78 25.34 -50.39
CA LEU A 12 11.01 24.66 -49.10
C LEU A 12 9.71 24.14 -48.44
N LEU A 13 8.63 24.03 -49.21
CA LEU A 13 7.32 23.55 -48.76
C LEU A 13 6.92 22.20 -49.41
N LEU A 14 7.88 21.41 -49.90
CA LEU A 14 7.60 20.17 -50.64
C LEU A 14 8.41 18.93 -50.21
N THR A 15 8.85 18.87 -48.93
CA THR A 15 9.29 17.61 -48.29
C THR A 15 8.89 17.48 -46.82
N MET A 16 7.90 18.25 -46.34
CA MET A 16 7.20 17.90 -45.10
C MET A 16 6.17 16.84 -45.44
N PHE A 17 6.52 15.56 -45.24
CA PHE A 17 5.54 14.48 -45.29
C PHE A 17 4.48 14.76 -44.21
N LEU A 18 3.30 15.23 -44.63
CA LEU A 18 2.10 15.19 -43.83
C LEU A 18 1.80 13.71 -43.57
N SER A 19 2.20 13.21 -42.40
CA SER A 19 1.73 11.92 -41.91
C SER A 19 0.23 12.05 -41.71
N LEU A 20 -0.55 11.43 -42.61
CA LEU A 20 -1.98 11.23 -42.36
C LEU A 20 -2.10 10.26 -41.18
N SER A 21 -2.20 10.81 -39.98
CA SER A 21 -2.62 10.08 -38.79
C SER A 21 -4.10 9.77 -38.94
N TYR A 22 -4.43 8.51 -39.20
CA TYR A 22 -5.81 8.04 -39.16
C TYR A 22 -6.31 8.03 -37.72
N GLU A 23 -7.60 8.30 -37.49
CA GLU A 23 -8.22 8.19 -36.15
C GLU A 23 -8.63 6.74 -35.83
N ALA A 24 -8.89 5.91 -36.84
CA ALA A 24 -9.21 4.49 -36.70
C ALA A 24 -8.87 3.70 -37.97
N ILE A 25 -8.62 2.39 -37.81
CA ILE A 25 -8.64 1.43 -38.93
C ILE A 25 -10.07 0.91 -39.09
N THR A 26 -10.54 0.82 -40.33
CA THR A 26 -11.87 0.28 -40.68
C THR A 26 -11.74 -0.60 -41.93
N PRO A 27 -12.75 -1.41 -42.29
CA PRO A 27 -12.72 -2.21 -43.52
C PRO A 27 -12.53 -1.39 -44.81
N THR A 28 -12.89 -0.10 -44.81
CA THR A 28 -12.73 0.84 -45.94
C THR A 28 -11.48 1.72 -45.83
N SER A 29 -10.83 1.76 -44.67
CA SER A 29 -9.60 2.53 -44.40
C SER A 29 -8.50 1.64 -43.79
N PRO A 30 -7.91 0.73 -44.59
CA PRO A 30 -6.80 -0.12 -44.15
C PRO A 30 -5.52 0.69 -43.96
N LEU A 31 -4.72 0.33 -42.95
CA LEU A 31 -3.42 0.92 -42.69
C LEU A 31 -2.36 0.25 -43.57
N SER A 32 -1.68 1.01 -44.42
CA SER A 32 -0.65 0.52 -45.35
C SER A 32 0.77 0.90 -44.89
N ILE A 33 1.80 0.27 -45.48
CA ILE A 33 3.20 0.65 -45.22
C ILE A 33 3.40 2.17 -45.46
N GLY A 34 4.01 2.85 -44.50
CA GLY A 34 4.23 4.30 -44.51
C GLY A 34 3.12 5.15 -43.87
N GLN A 35 1.99 4.54 -43.48
CA GLN A 35 0.92 5.19 -42.70
C GLN A 35 1.03 4.83 -41.22
N THR A 36 0.48 5.69 -40.35
CA THR A 36 0.38 5.45 -38.90
C THR A 36 -1.01 5.79 -38.35
N LEU A 37 -1.38 5.09 -37.27
CA LEU A 37 -2.51 5.41 -36.39
C LEU A 37 -1.92 5.98 -35.09
N SER A 38 -2.27 7.20 -34.72
CA SER A 38 -1.85 7.82 -33.43
C SER A 38 -2.90 7.61 -32.36
N SER A 39 -2.48 7.53 -31.09
CA SER A 39 -3.41 7.67 -29.96
C SER A 39 -3.94 9.11 -29.85
N SER A 40 -5.06 9.32 -29.15
CA SER A 40 -5.77 10.61 -29.10
C SER A 40 -4.93 11.81 -28.65
N ASN A 41 -4.05 11.62 -27.66
CA ASN A 41 -3.10 12.64 -27.18
C ASN A 41 -1.70 12.48 -27.81
N GLY A 42 -1.53 11.60 -28.79
CA GLY A 42 -0.27 11.38 -29.49
C GLY A 42 0.83 10.75 -28.62
N VAL A 43 0.48 9.98 -27.59
CA VAL A 43 1.44 9.29 -26.73
C VAL A 43 2.07 8.10 -27.46
N TYR A 44 1.25 7.36 -28.20
CA TYR A 44 1.64 6.16 -28.95
C TYR A 44 1.27 6.27 -30.42
N GLU A 45 1.98 5.49 -31.24
CA GLU A 45 1.68 5.28 -32.65
C GLU A 45 1.74 3.79 -32.99
N LEU A 46 0.80 3.33 -33.82
CA LEU A 46 0.79 2.03 -34.48
C LEU A 46 1.18 2.22 -35.95
N GLY A 47 2.01 1.32 -36.48
CA GLY A 47 2.26 1.23 -37.91
C GLY A 47 3.28 0.17 -38.30
N PHE A 48 3.77 0.27 -39.53
CA PHE A 48 4.81 -0.61 -40.05
C PHE A 48 6.22 -0.10 -39.67
N PHE A 49 7.09 -1.01 -39.28
CA PHE A 49 8.50 -0.74 -39.03
C PHE A 49 9.39 -1.91 -39.47
N SER A 50 10.65 -1.60 -39.80
CA SER A 50 11.68 -2.60 -40.07
C SER A 50 12.89 -2.39 -39.16
N PRO A 51 13.25 -3.36 -38.30
CA PRO A 51 14.54 -3.37 -37.64
C PRO A 51 15.68 -3.34 -38.64
N ASN A 52 16.69 -2.49 -38.37
CA ASN A 52 17.96 -2.40 -39.10
C ASN A 52 17.83 -2.26 -40.64
N ASN A 53 16.76 -1.63 -41.14
CA ASN A 53 16.47 -1.48 -42.58
C ASN A 53 16.49 -2.81 -43.37
N SER A 54 16.04 -3.90 -42.74
CA SER A 54 15.87 -5.19 -43.43
C SER A 54 14.68 -5.15 -44.41
N GLN A 55 14.50 -6.22 -45.20
CA GLN A 55 13.26 -6.39 -45.99
C GLN A 55 12.07 -6.84 -45.13
N ASN A 56 12.31 -7.25 -43.88
CA ASN A 56 11.26 -7.69 -42.97
C ASN A 56 10.53 -6.48 -42.39
N GLN A 57 9.22 -6.42 -42.59
CA GLN A 57 8.31 -5.44 -42.01
C GLN A 57 7.48 -6.10 -40.91
N TYR A 58 7.28 -5.36 -39.83
CA TYR A 58 6.47 -5.73 -38.69
C TYR A 58 5.46 -4.63 -38.40
N VAL A 59 4.26 -5.01 -37.98
CA VAL A 59 3.28 -4.11 -37.39
C VAL A 59 3.56 -4.03 -35.90
N GLY A 60 3.75 -2.82 -35.38
CA GLY A 60 4.00 -2.61 -33.95
C GLY A 60 3.54 -1.26 -33.44
N ILE A 61 3.44 -1.17 -32.11
CA ILE A 61 3.12 0.05 -31.37
C ILE A 61 4.43 0.59 -30.79
N TRP A 62 4.66 1.90 -30.92
CA TRP A 62 5.80 2.59 -30.32
C TRP A 62 5.37 3.89 -29.63
N LEU A 63 6.19 4.39 -28.69
CA LEU A 63 5.99 5.75 -28.16
C LEU A 63 6.32 6.79 -29.23
N LYS A 64 5.55 7.88 -29.26
CA LYS A 64 5.82 9.01 -30.15
C LYS A 64 7.03 9.82 -29.65
N ASP A 65 7.88 10.22 -30.59
CA ASP A 65 9.04 11.12 -30.41
C ASP A 65 10.32 10.68 -29.63
N PRO A 66 10.56 9.44 -29.13
CA PRO A 66 11.90 9.08 -28.69
C PRO A 66 12.78 8.70 -29.89
N VAL A 67 14.05 9.12 -29.86
CA VAL A 67 15.11 8.61 -30.74
C VAL A 67 16.18 7.99 -29.83
N PRO A 68 16.45 6.67 -29.90
CA PRO A 68 15.87 5.68 -30.81
C PRO A 68 14.39 5.37 -30.54
N ARG A 69 13.69 4.86 -31.57
CA ARG A 69 12.28 4.45 -31.48
C ARG A 69 12.13 3.29 -30.48
N VAL A 70 11.22 3.44 -29.52
CA VAL A 70 10.90 2.41 -28.52
C VAL A 70 9.60 1.72 -28.90
N VAL A 71 9.73 0.51 -29.46
CA VAL A 71 8.61 -0.40 -29.75
C VAL A 71 8.21 -1.10 -28.45
N VAL A 72 6.90 -1.18 -28.19
CA VAL A 72 6.33 -1.74 -26.96
C VAL A 72 5.42 -2.94 -27.21
N TRP A 73 4.98 -3.14 -28.46
CA TRP A 73 4.16 -4.28 -28.88
C TRP A 73 4.37 -4.58 -30.36
N VAL A 74 4.29 -5.85 -30.77
CA VAL A 74 4.48 -6.30 -32.16
C VAL A 74 3.48 -7.41 -32.49
N ALA A 75 2.66 -7.21 -33.53
CA ALA A 75 1.62 -8.17 -33.92
C ALA A 75 2.22 -9.44 -34.53
N ASN A 76 2.88 -9.30 -35.67
CA ASN A 76 3.36 -10.41 -36.51
C ASN A 76 4.80 -10.81 -36.18
N ARG A 77 5.16 -10.84 -34.89
CA ARG A 77 6.53 -11.05 -34.43
C ARG A 77 7.19 -12.35 -34.93
N GLU A 78 6.40 -13.39 -35.14
CA GLU A 78 6.84 -14.69 -35.65
C GLU A 78 6.93 -14.75 -37.18
N SER A 79 6.17 -13.92 -37.89
CA SER A 79 5.98 -13.98 -39.34
C SER A 79 6.07 -12.58 -39.97
N PRO A 80 7.28 -12.09 -40.30
CA PRO A 80 7.44 -10.80 -40.98
C PRO A 80 6.77 -10.78 -42.35
N VAL A 81 6.31 -9.61 -42.78
CA VAL A 81 5.85 -9.37 -44.16
C VAL A 81 6.97 -8.72 -44.97
N THR A 82 7.01 -8.95 -46.28
CA THR A 82 8.08 -8.48 -47.18
C THR A 82 7.56 -7.83 -48.45
N ASP A 83 6.26 -7.98 -48.77
CA ASP A 83 5.61 -7.30 -49.88
C ASP A 83 5.35 -5.83 -49.49
N SER A 84 5.77 -4.90 -50.35
CA SER A 84 5.54 -3.45 -50.16
C SER A 84 4.07 -3.04 -50.25
N THR A 85 3.19 -3.94 -50.69
CA THR A 85 1.73 -3.76 -50.72
C THR A 85 1.02 -4.34 -49.49
N ALA A 86 1.77 -4.74 -48.46
CA ALA A 86 1.19 -5.21 -47.20
C ALA A 86 0.34 -4.13 -46.51
N ASN A 87 -0.78 -4.57 -45.92
CA ASN A 87 -1.72 -3.71 -45.20
C ASN A 87 -2.39 -4.44 -44.03
N LEU A 88 -2.85 -3.64 -43.06
CA LEU A 88 -3.58 -4.06 -41.87
C LEU A 88 -5.02 -3.55 -41.98
N THR A 89 -5.99 -4.46 -41.99
CA THR A 89 -7.40 -4.17 -42.24
C THR A 89 -8.30 -4.95 -41.29
N ILE A 90 -9.59 -4.62 -41.23
CA ILE A 90 -10.59 -5.36 -40.46
C ILE A 90 -11.51 -6.11 -41.43
N SER A 91 -11.70 -7.42 -41.20
CA SER A 91 -12.66 -8.22 -41.95
C SER A 91 -14.10 -8.06 -41.44
N THR A 92 -15.08 -8.47 -42.25
CA THR A 92 -16.52 -8.34 -41.96
C THR A 92 -17.02 -9.13 -40.74
N ASN A 93 -16.16 -9.90 -40.07
CA ASN A 93 -16.42 -10.63 -38.83
C ASN A 93 -15.74 -10.00 -37.59
N GLY A 94 -15.13 -8.83 -37.74
CA GLY A 94 -14.44 -8.10 -36.66
C GLY A 94 -12.99 -8.55 -36.38
N SER A 95 -12.42 -9.50 -37.13
CA SER A 95 -11.01 -9.83 -36.97
C SER A 95 -10.12 -8.76 -37.61
N LEU A 96 -9.06 -8.34 -36.93
CA LEU A 96 -7.99 -7.52 -37.50
C LEU A 96 -7.03 -8.47 -38.25
N LEU A 97 -6.72 -8.16 -39.51
CA LEU A 97 -5.97 -9.00 -40.46
C LEU A 97 -4.79 -8.24 -41.05
N LEU A 98 -3.61 -8.86 -41.06
CA LEU A 98 -2.43 -8.40 -41.77
C LEU A 98 -2.26 -9.20 -43.07
N TYR A 99 -2.33 -8.53 -44.22
CA TYR A 99 -2.08 -9.12 -45.53
C TYR A 99 -0.64 -8.85 -45.99
N ASN A 100 0.03 -9.87 -46.55
CA ASN A 100 1.33 -9.73 -47.23
C ASN A 100 1.11 -9.61 -48.74
N GLY A 101 0.46 -8.51 -49.14
CA GLY A 101 0.08 -8.24 -50.53
C GLY A 101 -0.71 -9.38 -51.16
N LYS A 102 -0.16 -10.00 -52.23
CA LYS A 102 -0.81 -11.11 -52.94
C LYS A 102 -0.70 -12.47 -52.26
N HIS A 103 0.09 -12.59 -51.19
CA HIS A 103 0.39 -13.86 -50.54
C HIS A 103 -0.60 -14.26 -49.43
N GLY A 104 -1.66 -13.46 -49.20
CA GLY A 104 -2.74 -13.76 -48.26
C GLY A 104 -2.50 -13.18 -46.86
N VAL A 105 -3.29 -13.67 -45.89
CA VAL A 105 -3.23 -13.26 -44.48
C VAL A 105 -2.02 -13.92 -43.81
N VAL A 106 -1.22 -13.13 -43.09
CA VAL A 106 -0.03 -13.58 -42.35
C VAL A 106 -0.22 -13.49 -40.83
N TRP A 107 -1.12 -12.63 -40.35
CA TRP A 107 -1.51 -12.55 -38.94
C TRP A 107 -2.98 -12.14 -38.81
N SER A 108 -3.67 -12.67 -37.79
CA SER A 108 -5.08 -12.34 -37.51
C SER A 108 -5.40 -12.49 -36.03
N THR A 109 -6.35 -11.69 -35.52
CA THR A 109 -6.83 -11.81 -34.12
C THR A 109 -7.72 -13.04 -33.87
N GLY A 110 -8.36 -13.60 -34.90
CA GLY A 110 -9.07 -14.89 -34.82
C GLY A 110 -10.51 -14.82 -34.29
N GLU A 111 -10.95 -13.65 -33.83
CA GLU A 111 -12.30 -13.42 -33.32
C GLU A 111 -13.37 -13.49 -34.44
N ASN A 112 -14.55 -14.05 -34.09
CA ASN A 112 -15.69 -14.20 -34.99
C ASN A 112 -16.97 -13.64 -34.35
N PHE A 113 -17.23 -12.36 -34.58
CA PHE A 113 -18.50 -11.73 -34.23
C PHE A 113 -19.28 -11.40 -35.51
N ALA A 114 -20.61 -11.47 -35.44
CA ALA A 114 -21.47 -11.10 -36.57
C ALA A 114 -22.06 -9.71 -36.33
N SER A 115 -21.50 -8.69 -37.00
CA SER A 115 -21.99 -7.31 -37.00
C SER A 115 -21.56 -6.57 -38.26
N ASN A 116 -22.10 -5.38 -38.48
CA ASN A 116 -21.91 -4.58 -39.68
C ASN A 116 -20.90 -3.44 -39.52
N GLU A 117 -20.48 -3.10 -38.29
CA GLU A 117 -19.62 -1.95 -38.02
C GLU A 117 -18.55 -2.28 -36.97
N TYR A 118 -17.28 -2.15 -37.39
CA TYR A 118 -16.09 -2.40 -36.59
C TYR A 118 -15.03 -1.33 -36.84
N SER A 119 -14.35 -0.91 -35.78
CA SER A 119 -13.19 -0.03 -35.85
C SER A 119 -12.08 -0.54 -34.94
N ALA A 120 -10.82 -0.28 -35.31
CA ALA A 120 -9.68 -0.50 -34.42
C ALA A 120 -9.02 0.84 -34.10
N THR A 121 -8.85 1.10 -32.81
CA THR A 121 -8.41 2.38 -32.24
C THR A 121 -7.29 2.18 -31.23
N LEU A 122 -6.38 3.13 -31.12
CA LEU A 122 -5.24 3.08 -30.19
C LEU A 122 -5.49 4.03 -29.00
N SER A 123 -5.49 3.50 -27.78
CA SER A 123 -5.63 4.31 -26.56
C SER A 123 -4.32 5.03 -26.18
N ASP A 124 -4.42 6.06 -25.36
CA ASP A 124 -3.24 6.77 -24.79
C ASP A 124 -2.49 5.95 -23.73
N ASP A 125 -3.01 4.78 -23.34
CA ASP A 125 -2.31 3.78 -22.53
C ASP A 125 -1.52 2.77 -23.38
N GLY A 126 -1.62 2.87 -24.71
CA GLY A 126 -0.93 2.00 -25.67
C GLY A 126 -1.68 0.73 -26.02
N ASN A 127 -2.97 0.62 -25.63
CA ASN A 127 -3.81 -0.52 -25.96
C ASN A 127 -4.47 -0.32 -27.34
N LEU A 128 -4.15 -1.19 -28.30
CA LEU A 128 -4.87 -1.31 -29.56
C LEU A 128 -6.11 -2.18 -29.31
N MET A 129 -7.29 -1.60 -29.48
CA MET A 129 -8.58 -2.27 -29.25
C MET A 129 -9.34 -2.39 -30.57
N VAL A 130 -9.97 -3.54 -30.81
CA VAL A 130 -11.04 -3.65 -31.82
C VAL A 130 -12.38 -3.50 -31.12
N ILE A 131 -13.19 -2.58 -31.62
CA ILE A 131 -14.45 -2.15 -31.03
C ILE A 131 -15.60 -2.51 -31.97
N LEU A 132 -16.67 -3.06 -31.37
CA LEU A 132 -17.95 -3.35 -32.00
C LEU A 132 -18.87 -2.14 -31.88
N ASP A 133 -19.27 -1.55 -33.01
CA ASP A 133 -20.20 -0.41 -33.11
C ASP A 133 -19.79 0.87 -32.32
N ASN A 134 -19.83 2.01 -33.00
CA ASN A 134 -19.50 3.30 -32.41
C ASN A 134 -20.45 3.72 -31.26
N VAL A 135 -21.67 3.16 -31.19
CA VAL A 135 -22.62 3.38 -30.09
C VAL A 135 -22.32 2.44 -28.91
N SER A 136 -22.23 1.13 -29.13
CA SER A 136 -22.04 0.16 -28.04
C SER A 136 -20.65 0.22 -27.38
N ARG A 137 -19.62 0.62 -28.15
CA ARG A 137 -18.20 0.66 -27.74
C ARG A 137 -17.66 -0.61 -27.09
N ARG A 138 -18.29 -1.76 -27.33
CA ARG A 138 -17.86 -3.04 -26.77
C ARG A 138 -16.51 -3.45 -27.38
N ILE A 139 -15.51 -3.64 -26.52
CA ILE A 139 -14.21 -4.21 -26.92
C ILE A 139 -14.42 -5.70 -27.22
N ILE A 140 -13.96 -6.15 -28.40
CA ILE A 140 -14.00 -7.56 -28.81
C ILE A 140 -12.61 -8.20 -28.90
N TRP A 141 -11.55 -7.38 -28.98
CA TRP A 141 -10.16 -7.82 -28.92
C TRP A 141 -9.29 -6.65 -28.44
N GLN A 142 -8.22 -6.94 -27.70
CA GLN A 142 -7.26 -5.93 -27.24
C GLN A 142 -5.82 -6.44 -27.16
N SER A 143 -4.85 -5.60 -27.54
CA SER A 143 -3.42 -5.97 -27.57
C SER A 143 -2.85 -6.25 -26.17
N ILE A 144 -3.42 -5.65 -25.13
CA ILE A 144 -2.93 -5.77 -23.75
C ILE A 144 -3.09 -7.19 -23.15
N ASP A 145 -3.95 -8.03 -23.75
CA ASP A 145 -4.08 -9.44 -23.39
C ASP A 145 -3.02 -10.33 -24.08
N HIS A 146 -2.29 -9.78 -25.07
CA HIS A 146 -1.32 -10.48 -25.92
C HIS A 146 0.06 -9.83 -25.83
N LEU A 147 0.73 -10.00 -24.68
CA LEU A 147 1.97 -9.30 -24.37
C LEU A 147 3.16 -9.69 -25.28
N GLY A 148 4.03 -8.71 -25.51
CA GLY A 148 5.31 -8.88 -26.20
C GLY A 148 6.45 -9.15 -25.22
N ASP A 149 7.59 -8.51 -25.43
CA ASP A 149 8.70 -8.39 -24.48
C ASP A 149 8.46 -7.33 -23.40
N THR A 150 7.50 -6.43 -23.64
CA THR A 150 7.24 -5.24 -22.83
C THR A 150 5.84 -5.25 -22.23
N MET A 151 5.77 -4.91 -20.94
CA MET A 151 4.57 -4.69 -20.16
C MET A 151 4.36 -3.18 -19.99
N LEU A 152 3.17 -2.71 -20.38
CA LEU A 152 2.74 -1.32 -20.19
C LEU A 152 1.92 -1.18 -18.89
N PRO A 153 1.66 0.06 -18.41
CA PRO A 153 0.65 0.28 -17.38
C PRO A 153 -0.67 -0.45 -17.71
N PHE A 154 -1.36 -0.93 -16.69
CA PHE A 154 -2.62 -1.72 -16.78
C PHE A 154 -2.50 -3.12 -17.44
N SER A 155 -1.33 -3.52 -17.94
CA SER A 155 -1.07 -4.88 -18.39
C SER A 155 -0.97 -5.85 -17.22
N THR A 156 -1.44 -7.09 -17.38
CA THR A 156 -1.44 -8.10 -16.30
C THR A 156 -0.79 -9.43 -16.71
N LEU A 157 -0.08 -10.01 -15.76
CA LEU A 157 0.50 -11.35 -15.84
C LEU A 157 -0.39 -12.30 -15.05
N THR A 158 -0.81 -13.38 -15.71
CA THR A 158 -1.90 -14.22 -15.21
C THR A 158 -1.64 -15.70 -15.47
N TYR A 159 -2.13 -16.55 -14.57
CA TYR A 159 -2.15 -18.00 -14.74
C TYR A 159 -3.55 -18.52 -14.38
N ASN A 160 -4.21 -19.20 -15.30
CA ASN A 160 -5.50 -19.84 -15.09
C ASN A 160 -5.29 -21.26 -14.56
N LEU A 161 -5.63 -21.54 -13.30
CA LEU A 161 -5.46 -22.87 -12.71
C LEU A 161 -6.39 -23.93 -13.34
N THR A 162 -7.51 -23.49 -13.94
CA THR A 162 -8.50 -24.40 -14.54
C THR A 162 -8.12 -24.80 -15.98
N THR A 163 -7.67 -23.85 -16.80
CA THR A 163 -7.34 -24.11 -18.22
C THR A 163 -5.84 -24.37 -18.45
N GLY A 164 -4.97 -23.99 -17.51
CA GLY A 164 -3.51 -23.99 -17.69
C GLY A 164 -3.01 -22.87 -18.61
N GLU A 165 -3.90 -21.96 -19.02
CA GLU A 165 -3.58 -20.80 -19.85
C GLU A 165 -2.79 -19.76 -19.04
N LYS A 166 -1.82 -19.12 -19.69
CA LYS A 166 -0.92 -18.15 -19.07
C LYS A 166 -0.72 -16.93 -19.96
N ARG A 167 -0.73 -15.75 -19.35
CA ARG A 167 -0.29 -14.50 -19.98
C ARG A 167 1.16 -14.24 -19.59
N VAL A 168 1.98 -14.03 -20.61
CA VAL A 168 3.44 -14.18 -20.54
C VAL A 168 4.12 -13.06 -21.31
N LEU A 169 5.16 -12.46 -20.75
CA LEU A 169 6.13 -11.69 -21.51
C LEU A 169 7.03 -12.66 -22.29
N THR A 170 7.54 -12.27 -23.44
CA THR A 170 8.55 -13.05 -24.17
C THR A 170 9.50 -12.11 -24.86
N SER A 171 10.76 -12.13 -24.41
CA SER A 171 11.87 -11.34 -24.93
C SER A 171 11.95 -11.38 -26.46
N TRP A 172 12.54 -10.34 -27.04
CA TRP A 172 13.00 -10.41 -28.42
C TRP A 172 14.21 -11.34 -28.49
N LYS A 173 14.35 -12.05 -29.61
CA LYS A 173 15.51 -12.90 -29.88
C LYS A 173 16.82 -12.11 -29.97
N SER A 174 16.76 -10.86 -30.43
CA SER A 174 17.84 -9.89 -30.30
C SER A 174 17.29 -8.47 -30.40
N TYR A 175 18.12 -7.45 -30.09
CA TYR A 175 17.76 -6.03 -30.27
C TYR A 175 17.32 -5.67 -31.71
N THR A 176 17.65 -6.50 -32.70
CA THR A 176 17.28 -6.32 -34.12
C THR A 176 16.29 -7.36 -34.65
N ASP A 177 15.82 -8.30 -33.82
CA ASP A 177 14.93 -9.40 -34.24
C ASP A 177 13.80 -9.59 -33.21
N PRO A 178 12.57 -9.08 -33.49
CA PRO A 178 11.44 -9.13 -32.56
C PRO A 178 10.80 -10.51 -32.40
N SER A 179 11.27 -11.52 -33.14
CA SER A 179 10.79 -12.89 -32.97
C SER A 179 10.99 -13.38 -31.51
N PRO A 180 10.19 -14.36 -31.06
CA PRO A 180 10.31 -14.90 -29.70
C PRO A 180 11.74 -15.35 -29.38
N GLY A 181 12.30 -14.79 -28.31
CA GLY A 181 13.61 -15.11 -27.76
C GLY A 181 13.55 -16.12 -26.60
N ASP A 182 14.72 -16.49 -26.09
CA ASP A 182 14.91 -17.58 -25.11
C ASP A 182 14.49 -17.24 -23.67
N PHE A 183 13.85 -16.10 -23.42
CA PHE A 183 13.36 -15.69 -22.10
C PHE A 183 11.86 -15.35 -22.14
N VAL A 184 11.04 -16.20 -21.48
CA VAL A 184 9.57 -16.15 -21.46
C VAL A 184 9.05 -15.94 -20.06
N GLY A 185 8.63 -14.73 -19.74
CA GLY A 185 7.88 -14.48 -18.52
C GLY A 185 6.74 -15.46 -18.19
N GLU A 186 6.70 -16.08 -17.00
CA GLU A 186 5.46 -16.57 -16.38
C GLU A 186 5.33 -16.32 -14.85
N VAL A 187 4.07 -16.29 -14.38
CA VAL A 187 3.64 -16.45 -12.98
C VAL A 187 3.35 -17.93 -12.69
N THR A 188 3.64 -18.39 -11.47
CA THR A 188 3.41 -19.81 -11.08
C THR A 188 2.05 -20.08 -10.45
N PRO A 189 1.55 -21.33 -10.56
CA PRO A 189 0.30 -21.81 -9.93
C PRO A 189 0.41 -22.05 -8.41
N GLN A 190 1.48 -21.59 -7.75
CA GLN A 190 1.62 -21.72 -6.29
C GLN A 190 0.72 -20.69 -5.60
N VAL A 191 0.36 -20.90 -4.33
CA VAL A 191 -0.48 -19.98 -3.57
C VAL A 191 0.26 -19.60 -2.28
N PRO A 192 0.57 -18.31 -2.03
CA PRO A 192 0.45 -17.20 -2.98
C PRO A 192 1.30 -17.42 -4.25
N PRO A 193 0.95 -16.80 -5.39
CA PRO A 193 1.72 -16.90 -6.62
C PRO A 193 3.15 -16.41 -6.44
N GLN A 194 4.10 -17.16 -7.00
CA GLN A 194 5.46 -16.67 -7.20
C GLN A 194 5.63 -16.27 -8.66
N ALA A 195 6.11 -15.05 -8.86
CA ALA A 195 6.87 -14.66 -10.03
C ALA A 195 8.08 -15.61 -10.18
N ARG A 196 8.29 -16.28 -11.32
CA ARG A 196 9.46 -17.15 -11.49
C ARG A 196 10.18 -16.99 -12.82
N ARG A 197 11.50 -16.85 -12.73
CA ARG A 197 12.39 -16.89 -13.88
C ARG A 197 12.73 -18.32 -14.33
N ARG A 198 11.73 -19.09 -14.73
CA ARG A 198 11.76 -19.78 -16.04
C ARG A 198 13.14 -20.14 -16.65
N ILE A 199 13.70 -19.48 -17.69
CA ILE A 199 13.13 -18.86 -18.93
C ILE A 199 11.80 -18.13 -18.68
N GLY A 200 11.84 -16.91 -18.10
CA GLY A 200 10.82 -16.50 -17.08
C GLY A 200 10.70 -15.02 -16.67
N GLU A 201 9.91 -14.75 -15.61
CA GLU A 201 9.38 -13.43 -15.10
C GLU A 201 9.65 -13.28 -13.57
N ALA A 202 9.13 -12.31 -12.80
CA ALA A 202 8.05 -11.32 -13.04
C ALA A 202 8.26 -9.95 -12.36
N VAL A 203 7.21 -9.13 -12.44
CA VAL A 203 7.22 -7.67 -12.48
C VAL A 203 6.51 -7.04 -11.26
N HIS A 204 6.97 -5.85 -10.83
CA HIS A 204 6.22 -4.93 -9.95
C HIS A 204 5.76 -3.68 -10.71
N GLY A 205 4.53 -3.21 -10.48
CA GLY A 205 3.95 -2.05 -11.16
C GLY A 205 4.46 -0.69 -10.65
N LEU A 206 4.45 0.32 -11.54
CA LEU A 206 4.78 1.72 -11.24
C LEU A 206 3.56 2.62 -11.41
N LYS A 207 3.49 3.71 -10.62
CA LYS A 207 2.48 4.77 -10.78
C LYS A 207 2.96 5.86 -11.74
N GLN A 208 1.98 6.50 -12.37
CA GLN A 208 2.11 7.51 -13.41
C GLN A 208 2.31 8.93 -12.82
N ASP A 209 3.23 9.70 -13.39
CA ASP A 209 3.33 11.16 -13.20
C ASP A 209 2.89 11.88 -14.49
N ARG A 210 2.20 13.01 -14.36
CA ARG A 210 1.40 13.61 -15.45
C ARG A 210 2.19 14.35 -16.53
N ASN A 211 3.51 14.50 -16.38
CA ASN A 211 4.37 15.25 -17.31
C ASN A 211 5.57 14.46 -17.86
N SER A 212 5.58 13.12 -17.75
CA SER A 212 6.65 12.25 -18.29
C SER A 212 6.09 11.13 -19.16
N LYS A 213 6.88 10.61 -20.11
CA LYS A 213 6.48 9.44 -20.91
C LYS A 213 6.24 8.22 -19.98
N PRO A 214 5.23 7.38 -20.26
CA PRO A 214 4.83 6.32 -19.33
C PRO A 214 5.97 5.34 -19.04
N PRO A 215 6.14 4.90 -17.77
CA PRO A 215 7.13 3.89 -17.43
C PRO A 215 6.77 2.55 -18.07
N ARG A 216 7.79 1.76 -18.41
CA ARG A 216 7.63 0.45 -19.06
C ARG A 216 8.54 -0.59 -18.43
N ILE A 217 8.15 -1.86 -18.55
CA ILE A 217 8.91 -2.97 -17.97
C ILE A 217 9.15 -4.00 -19.06
N THR A 218 10.42 -4.30 -19.33
CA THR A 218 10.83 -5.08 -20.51
C THR A 218 11.78 -6.21 -20.10
N ILE A 219 11.60 -7.39 -20.68
CA ILE A 219 12.56 -8.49 -20.58
C ILE A 219 13.48 -8.49 -21.81
N THR A 220 14.78 -8.24 -21.60
CA THR A 220 15.74 -8.07 -22.70
C THR A 220 16.17 -9.41 -23.32
N SER A 221 16.83 -9.35 -24.48
CA SER A 221 17.46 -10.50 -25.13
C SER A 221 18.68 -11.06 -24.38
N GLU A 222 19.21 -10.35 -23.35
CA GLU A 222 20.16 -10.95 -22.39
C GLU A 222 19.44 -11.63 -21.21
N GLY A 223 18.12 -11.49 -21.12
CA GLY A 223 17.29 -12.00 -20.04
C GLY A 223 17.36 -11.17 -18.75
N SER A 224 17.76 -9.90 -18.82
CA SER A 224 17.54 -8.95 -17.72
C SER A 224 16.10 -8.46 -17.77
N LEU A 225 15.41 -8.45 -16.62
CA LEU A 225 14.19 -7.68 -16.45
C LEU A 225 14.57 -6.25 -16.09
N LYS A 226 14.12 -5.27 -16.88
CA LYS A 226 14.45 -3.85 -16.67
C LYS A 226 13.18 -3.00 -16.56
N ILE A 227 13.14 -2.15 -15.54
CA ILE A 227 12.12 -1.11 -15.35
C ILE A 227 12.71 0.21 -15.83
N PHE A 228 12.03 0.88 -16.76
CA PHE A 228 12.48 2.13 -17.34
C PHE A 228 11.52 3.28 -17.02
N HIS A 229 12.06 4.41 -16.57
CA HIS A 229 11.39 5.72 -16.59
C HIS A 229 12.02 6.63 -17.64
N HIS A 230 11.27 7.64 -18.07
CA HIS A 230 11.77 8.66 -18.99
C HIS A 230 12.05 9.95 -18.22
N ASN A 231 13.33 10.33 -18.11
CA ASN A 231 13.76 11.49 -17.31
C ASN A 231 13.56 12.86 -17.99
N GLY A 232 13.00 12.85 -19.22
CA GLY A 232 12.79 14.04 -20.05
C GLY A 232 13.74 14.12 -21.24
N THR A 233 14.93 13.51 -21.17
CA THR A 233 15.92 13.47 -22.26
C THR A 233 16.22 12.06 -22.75
N ASP A 234 16.19 11.06 -21.88
CA ASP A 234 16.47 9.66 -22.20
C ASP A 234 15.71 8.69 -21.26
N TRP A 235 15.75 7.41 -21.57
CA TRP A 235 15.26 6.32 -20.73
C TRP A 235 16.32 5.92 -19.70
N ALA A 236 16.03 6.18 -18.43
CA ALA A 236 16.84 5.68 -17.32
C ALA A 236 16.27 4.37 -16.77
N VAL A 237 17.14 3.52 -16.27
CA VAL A 237 16.78 2.22 -15.66
C VAL A 237 16.65 2.42 -14.15
N ASP A 238 15.43 2.26 -13.61
CA ASP A 238 15.18 2.29 -12.15
C ASP A 238 15.60 0.99 -11.48
N TYR A 239 15.45 -0.11 -12.21
CA TYR A 239 15.66 -1.46 -11.69
C TYR A 239 16.11 -2.38 -12.80
N GLU A 240 17.12 -3.21 -12.51
CA GLU A 240 17.57 -4.30 -13.36
C GLU A 240 17.84 -5.53 -12.49
N ALA A 241 17.34 -6.70 -12.91
CA ALA A 241 17.63 -7.97 -12.26
C ALA A 241 17.75 -9.12 -13.28
N PRO A 242 18.59 -10.14 -13.00
CA PRO A 242 19.50 -10.25 -11.86
C PRO A 242 20.77 -9.41 -12.06
N LEU A 243 21.28 -8.79 -10.99
CA LEU A 243 22.58 -8.12 -11.03
C LEU A 243 23.74 -9.15 -11.00
N ALA A 244 24.81 -8.90 -11.76
CA ALA A 244 25.95 -9.81 -11.82
C ALA A 244 26.60 -9.98 -10.43
N ASN A 245 26.73 -11.22 -9.96
CA ASN A 245 27.16 -11.57 -8.60
C ASN A 245 26.26 -10.97 -7.50
N SER A 246 24.94 -11.18 -7.59
CA SER A 246 23.98 -10.85 -6.52
C SER A 246 23.28 -12.08 -5.93
N CYS A 247 22.42 -11.87 -4.94
CA CYS A 247 21.50 -12.89 -4.43
C CYS A 247 20.19 -13.01 -5.25
N ASP A 248 20.12 -12.40 -6.44
CA ASP A 248 18.95 -12.50 -7.33
C ASP A 248 18.96 -13.81 -8.16
N PHE A 249 20.13 -14.45 -8.26
CA PHE A 249 20.25 -15.78 -8.84
C PHE A 249 19.67 -16.83 -7.90
N TYR A 250 18.91 -17.76 -8.47
CA TYR A 250 18.28 -18.85 -7.74
C TYR A 250 19.30 -19.76 -7.06
N ASP A 251 19.11 -20.03 -5.77
CA ASP A 251 19.81 -21.02 -4.96
C ASP A 251 21.36 -20.90 -4.92
N VAL A 252 21.88 -19.67 -4.88
CA VAL A 252 23.34 -19.39 -4.74
C VAL A 252 23.97 -20.06 -3.51
N CYS A 253 23.19 -20.33 -2.46
CA CYS A 253 23.69 -20.79 -1.16
C CYS A 253 23.33 -22.23 -0.77
N GLY A 254 22.55 -22.94 -1.61
CA GLY A 254 22.11 -24.31 -1.34
C GLY A 254 21.20 -24.47 -0.11
N PRO A 255 20.86 -25.74 0.23
CA PRO A 255 19.95 -26.08 1.31
C PRO A 255 20.32 -25.47 2.66
N PHE A 256 19.37 -24.78 3.31
CA PHE A 256 19.55 -24.07 4.59
C PHE A 256 20.69 -23.03 4.60
N GLY A 257 21.16 -22.62 3.41
CA GLY A 257 22.00 -21.46 3.20
C GLY A 257 21.18 -20.18 3.10
N LEU A 258 21.74 -19.08 3.57
CA LEU A 258 21.16 -17.74 3.53
C LEU A 258 22.09 -16.81 2.75
N CYS A 259 21.63 -16.31 1.61
CA CYS A 259 22.38 -15.36 0.80
C CYS A 259 22.24 -13.95 1.36
N VAL A 260 23.32 -13.35 1.84
CA VAL A 260 23.27 -11.99 2.40
C VAL A 260 23.54 -10.96 1.31
N MET A 261 22.49 -10.21 0.94
CA MET A 261 22.54 -9.18 -0.09
C MET A 261 23.51 -8.06 0.33
N SER A 262 24.59 -7.91 -0.43
CA SER A 262 25.66 -6.93 -0.20
C SER A 262 26.54 -6.83 -1.45
N PRO A 263 27.40 -5.79 -1.60
CA PRO A 263 28.25 -5.60 -2.79
C PRO A 263 29.22 -6.75 -3.12
N SER A 264 29.36 -7.70 -2.22
CA SER A 264 29.95 -9.02 -2.47
C SER A 264 29.08 -10.04 -1.73
N PRO A 265 28.14 -10.75 -2.39
CA PRO A 265 27.19 -11.63 -1.71
C PRO A 265 27.93 -12.73 -0.97
N LYS A 266 27.42 -13.08 0.21
CA LYS A 266 28.04 -14.09 1.08
C LYS A 266 26.97 -15.01 1.63
N CYS A 267 27.13 -16.30 1.36
CA CYS A 267 26.33 -17.33 1.98
C CYS A 267 26.73 -17.50 3.45
N LYS A 268 25.71 -17.63 4.31
CA LYS A 268 25.85 -18.00 5.72
C LYS A 268 24.86 -19.11 6.02
N CYS A 269 25.21 -20.04 6.91
CA CYS A 269 24.22 -20.96 7.44
C CYS A 269 23.26 -20.26 8.40
N PHE A 270 22.01 -20.70 8.45
CA PHE A 270 21.08 -20.29 9.51
C PHE A 270 21.62 -20.62 10.90
N LYS A 271 21.14 -19.91 11.93
CA LYS A 271 21.54 -20.16 13.33
C LYS A 271 21.18 -21.61 13.71
N GLY A 272 22.12 -22.32 14.33
CA GLY A 272 21.95 -23.74 14.67
C GLY A 272 22.31 -24.71 13.53
N PHE A 273 22.77 -24.20 12.38
CA PHE A 273 23.28 -25.00 11.26
C PHE A 273 24.80 -24.80 11.11
N ILE A 274 25.43 -25.65 10.32
CA ILE A 274 26.86 -25.62 9.94
C ILE A 274 27.02 -26.03 8.46
N PRO A 275 28.08 -25.59 7.76
CA PRO A 275 28.30 -25.99 6.36
C PRO A 275 28.42 -27.51 6.22
N LYS A 276 27.84 -28.09 5.16
CA LYS A 276 27.91 -29.53 4.88
C LYS A 276 29.35 -29.99 4.58
N SER A 277 30.11 -29.16 3.86
CA SER A 277 31.57 -29.25 3.75
C SER A 277 32.18 -27.92 4.20
N THR A 278 33.17 -27.96 5.08
CA THR A 278 33.87 -26.74 5.54
C THR A 278 34.92 -26.29 4.51
N GLU A 279 35.43 -27.23 3.73
CA GLU A 279 36.47 -27.04 2.70
C GLU A 279 35.89 -26.33 1.47
N GLU A 280 34.74 -26.77 0.99
CA GLU A 280 34.02 -26.16 -0.13
C GLU A 280 33.55 -24.74 0.23
N TRP A 281 32.95 -24.59 1.42
CA TRP A 281 32.43 -23.30 1.90
C TRP A 281 33.51 -22.22 2.01
N LYS A 282 34.74 -22.60 2.39
CA LYS A 282 35.92 -21.72 2.43
C LYS A 282 36.46 -21.37 1.04
N ARG A 283 36.22 -22.21 0.03
CA ARG A 283 36.61 -21.98 -1.37
C ARG A 283 35.56 -21.18 -2.16
N GLY A 284 34.44 -20.82 -1.54
CA GLY A 284 33.33 -20.12 -2.21
C GLY A 284 32.37 -21.04 -2.96
N ASN A 285 32.45 -22.36 -2.80
CA ASN A 285 31.43 -23.28 -3.28
C ASN A 285 30.41 -23.52 -2.16
N TRP A 286 29.19 -23.01 -2.34
CA TRP A 286 28.11 -23.09 -1.35
C TRP A 286 26.98 -24.05 -1.74
N THR A 287 27.06 -24.68 -2.92
CA THR A 287 26.02 -25.59 -3.46
C THR A 287 25.67 -26.76 -2.52
N GLY A 288 26.63 -27.23 -1.72
CA GLY A 288 26.40 -28.27 -0.70
C GLY A 288 25.55 -27.83 0.49
N GLY A 289 25.29 -26.53 0.64
CA GLY A 289 24.44 -25.97 1.69
C GLY A 289 24.95 -26.21 3.12
N CYS A 290 23.99 -26.22 4.04
CA CYS A 290 24.19 -26.33 5.47
C CYS A 290 23.34 -27.47 6.06
N VAL A 291 23.84 -28.08 7.12
CA VAL A 291 23.15 -29.14 7.89
C VAL A 291 22.90 -28.68 9.32
N ARG A 292 21.85 -29.21 9.96
CA ARG A 292 21.54 -28.94 11.37
C ARG A 292 22.69 -29.43 12.25
N ARG A 293 23.09 -28.62 13.24
CA ARG A 293 24.13 -28.96 14.21
C ARG A 293 23.64 -29.93 15.28
N THR A 294 22.39 -29.74 15.68
CA THR A 294 21.72 -30.47 16.76
C THR A 294 20.38 -30.95 16.23
N GLU A 295 20.07 -32.22 16.46
CA GLU A 295 18.80 -32.85 16.07
C GLU A 295 17.61 -32.27 16.85
N LEU A 296 16.43 -32.30 16.24
CA LEU A 296 15.19 -31.78 16.82
C LEU A 296 14.53 -32.83 17.74
N ASP A 297 13.88 -32.36 18.81
CA ASP A 297 13.19 -33.19 19.80
C ASP A 297 11.74 -32.68 19.93
N CYS A 298 10.92 -33.04 18.93
CA CYS A 298 9.58 -32.47 18.72
C CYS A 298 8.65 -32.65 19.93
N LEU A 299 8.68 -33.84 20.53
CA LEU A 299 7.83 -34.22 21.66
C LEU A 299 8.71 -34.30 22.91
N GLY A 300 8.96 -33.14 23.53
CA GLY A 300 9.81 -33.00 24.71
C GLY A 300 9.51 -34.08 25.76
N ASN A 301 10.40 -35.08 25.84
CA ASN A 301 10.10 -36.33 26.52
C ASN A 301 9.93 -36.15 28.04
N SER A 302 9.16 -37.05 28.65
CA SER A 302 8.95 -37.18 30.11
C SER A 302 10.24 -37.39 30.93
N THR A 303 11.40 -37.45 30.27
CA THR A 303 12.76 -37.53 30.83
C THR A 303 13.39 -36.16 31.10
N GLY A 304 12.65 -35.05 30.93
CA GLY A 304 13.10 -33.71 31.32
C GLY A 304 13.87 -32.93 30.23
N LYS A 305 13.73 -33.32 28.95
CA LYS A 305 14.18 -32.50 27.84
C LYS A 305 13.08 -31.50 27.45
N ALA A 306 13.43 -30.22 27.39
CA ALA A 306 12.51 -29.18 26.93
C ALA A 306 12.31 -29.27 25.41
N ALA A 307 11.08 -29.00 24.97
CA ALA A 307 10.67 -29.08 23.56
C ALA A 307 11.43 -28.08 22.67
N ASP A 308 11.44 -28.39 21.37
CA ASP A 308 11.93 -27.49 20.30
C ASP A 308 11.38 -26.07 20.43
N VAL A 309 12.16 -25.11 19.94
CA VAL A 309 11.82 -23.68 19.97
C VAL A 309 12.13 -23.03 18.63
N PHE A 310 11.47 -21.92 18.34
CA PHE A 310 11.67 -21.19 17.08
C PHE A 310 12.59 -19.99 17.25
N HIS A 311 13.43 -19.74 16.24
CA HIS A 311 14.26 -18.55 16.14
C HIS A 311 13.85 -17.71 14.92
N SER A 312 13.28 -16.56 15.19
CA SER A 312 12.85 -15.59 14.17
C SER A 312 14.02 -14.76 13.65
N LEU A 313 14.04 -14.59 12.33
CA LEU A 313 14.99 -13.81 11.55
C LEU A 313 14.19 -12.82 10.69
N ALA A 314 14.45 -11.52 10.86
CA ALA A 314 13.82 -10.47 10.06
C ALA A 314 14.60 -10.16 8.78
N ASN A 315 13.95 -9.44 7.87
CA ASN A 315 14.47 -9.01 6.57
C ASN A 315 14.83 -10.17 5.62
N ILE A 316 13.98 -11.20 5.58
CA ILE A 316 14.21 -12.44 4.83
C ILE A 316 13.26 -12.52 3.62
N LYS A 317 13.79 -12.83 2.43
CA LYS A 317 12.99 -13.38 1.32
C LYS A 317 12.51 -14.77 1.74
N PRO A 318 11.19 -15.03 1.82
CA PRO A 318 10.68 -16.35 2.19
C PRO A 318 11.28 -17.45 1.32
N PRO A 319 11.81 -18.55 1.90
CA PRO A 319 12.37 -19.66 1.15
C PRO A 319 11.35 -20.32 0.21
N GLU A 320 11.83 -21.03 -0.81
CA GLU A 320 10.95 -21.70 -1.75
C GLU A 320 10.29 -22.96 -1.14
N PHE A 321 9.22 -23.47 -1.76
CA PHE A 321 8.51 -24.71 -1.40
C PHE A 321 7.82 -24.72 -0.02
N TYR A 322 7.24 -23.58 0.38
CA TYR A 322 6.31 -23.57 1.50
C TYR A 322 5.04 -24.38 1.18
N LYS A 323 4.38 -24.84 2.25
CA LYS A 323 2.96 -25.14 2.26
C LYS A 323 2.22 -23.92 2.81
N PHE A 324 1.27 -23.43 2.04
CA PHE A 324 0.40 -22.35 2.46
C PHE A 324 -0.77 -22.87 3.30
N SER A 325 -1.15 -22.08 4.31
CA SER A 325 -2.38 -22.25 5.06
C SER A 325 -2.96 -20.88 5.40
N ALA A 326 -4.24 -20.69 5.10
CA ALA A 326 -4.97 -19.45 5.37
C ALA A 326 -5.35 -19.29 6.87
N THR A 327 -4.45 -19.62 7.80
CA THR A 327 -4.67 -19.41 9.23
C THR A 327 -4.80 -17.92 9.54
N LEU A 328 -5.74 -17.57 10.40
CA LEU A 328 -6.19 -16.19 10.59
C LEU A 328 -5.34 -15.38 11.59
N ASP A 329 -4.31 -15.98 12.20
CA ASP A 329 -3.28 -15.28 12.95
C ASP A 329 -1.93 -16.03 13.02
N ALA A 330 -0.93 -15.32 13.54
CA ALA A 330 0.45 -15.79 13.64
C ALA A 330 0.68 -16.83 14.74
N GLU A 331 -0.19 -16.85 15.77
CA GLU A 331 -0.07 -17.82 16.86
C GLU A 331 -0.56 -19.19 16.39
N ASP A 332 -1.68 -19.27 15.67
CA ASP A 332 -2.12 -20.51 15.00
C ASP A 332 -1.05 -21.06 14.05
N CYS A 333 -0.37 -20.21 13.29
CA CYS A 333 0.73 -20.59 12.41
C CYS A 333 1.92 -21.17 13.21
N TYR A 334 2.29 -20.54 14.33
CA TYR A 334 3.31 -21.02 15.26
C TYR A 334 2.92 -22.37 15.89
N GLN A 335 1.71 -22.49 16.44
CA GLN A 335 1.22 -23.70 17.10
C GLN A 335 1.08 -24.87 16.12
N SER A 336 0.56 -24.64 14.92
CA SER A 336 0.47 -25.63 13.84
C SER A 336 1.86 -26.17 13.46
N CYS A 337 2.85 -25.28 13.29
CA CYS A 337 4.22 -25.71 13.01
C CYS A 337 4.89 -26.39 14.22
N LEU A 338 4.62 -25.96 15.45
CA LEU A 338 5.16 -26.57 16.67
C LEU A 338 4.66 -28.02 16.83
N GLN A 339 3.34 -28.24 16.70
CA GLN A 339 2.69 -29.55 16.80
C GLN A 339 3.05 -30.48 15.63
N ASN A 340 3.28 -29.94 14.44
CA ASN A 340 3.73 -30.72 13.29
C ASN A 340 5.24 -31.00 13.35
N CYS A 341 5.63 -32.19 13.80
CA CYS A 341 7.05 -32.58 13.88
C CYS A 341 7.82 -32.53 12.55
N SER A 342 7.14 -32.53 11.40
CA SER A 342 7.78 -32.36 10.10
C SER A 342 8.01 -30.90 9.71
N CYS A 343 7.45 -29.93 10.44
CA CYS A 343 7.62 -28.50 10.15
C CYS A 343 8.99 -28.01 10.66
N LEU A 344 9.80 -27.49 9.73
CA LEU A 344 11.18 -27.07 9.93
C LEU A 344 11.33 -25.56 10.12
N ALA A 345 10.40 -24.78 9.56
CA ALA A 345 10.28 -23.33 9.72
C ALA A 345 8.86 -22.88 9.36
N PHE A 346 8.47 -21.68 9.82
CA PHE A 346 7.27 -20.99 9.35
C PHE A 346 7.52 -19.48 9.22
N ALA A 347 6.66 -18.81 8.45
CA ALA A 347 6.59 -17.36 8.34
C ALA A 347 5.10 -16.99 8.25
N TYR A 348 4.68 -16.01 9.04
CA TYR A 348 3.34 -15.45 8.93
C TYR A 348 3.45 -14.08 8.30
N ILE A 349 2.84 -13.88 7.14
CA ILE A 349 2.89 -12.63 6.38
C ILE A 349 1.50 -11.99 6.43
N ASN A 350 1.44 -10.74 6.90
CA ASN A 350 0.19 -9.99 7.03
C ASN A 350 -0.49 -9.82 5.66
N GLY A 351 -1.76 -10.22 5.56
CA GLY A 351 -2.53 -10.17 4.30
C GLY A 351 -2.31 -11.37 3.36
N ILE A 352 -1.37 -12.27 3.67
CA ILE A 352 -1.20 -13.54 2.94
C ILE A 352 -1.67 -14.71 3.83
N GLY A 353 -1.10 -14.84 5.03
CA GLY A 353 -1.36 -15.97 5.94
C GLY A 353 -0.07 -16.72 6.34
N CYS A 354 -0.21 -18.01 6.63
CA CYS A 354 0.89 -18.85 7.10
C CYS A 354 1.59 -19.61 5.98
N LEU A 355 2.91 -19.48 5.93
CA LEU A 355 3.82 -20.28 5.11
C LEU A 355 4.59 -21.22 6.04
N ALA A 356 4.51 -22.53 5.82
CA ALA A 356 5.20 -23.55 6.62
C ALA A 356 6.05 -24.46 5.74
N TRP A 357 7.31 -24.71 6.12
CA TRP A 357 8.23 -25.54 5.35
C TRP A 357 8.44 -26.89 6.02
N ASN A 358 8.15 -27.97 5.30
CA ASN A 358 8.35 -29.35 5.75
C ASN A 358 9.55 -30.04 5.06
N GLN A 359 10.33 -29.27 4.32
CA GLN A 359 11.50 -29.70 3.55
C GLN A 359 12.59 -28.64 3.60
N ASP A 360 13.72 -28.92 2.97
CA ASP A 360 14.89 -28.05 2.97
C ASP A 360 14.57 -26.62 2.53
N LEU A 361 15.10 -25.64 3.27
CA LEU A 361 14.90 -24.21 2.99
C LEU A 361 15.82 -23.80 1.84
N MET A 362 15.25 -23.55 0.66
CA MET A 362 15.96 -23.20 -0.56
C MET A 362 15.79 -21.71 -0.90
N ASP A 363 16.76 -21.13 -1.59
CA ASP A 363 16.67 -19.76 -2.16
C ASP A 363 16.38 -18.63 -1.15
N ALA A 364 16.83 -18.77 0.09
CA ALA A 364 16.65 -17.77 1.13
C ALA A 364 17.64 -16.60 0.98
N VAL A 365 17.12 -15.37 0.98
CA VAL A 365 17.91 -14.13 0.87
C VAL A 365 17.69 -13.26 2.10
N GLN A 366 18.75 -12.61 2.60
CA GLN A 366 18.68 -11.60 3.65
C GLN A 366 18.97 -10.21 3.09
N PHE A 367 18.02 -9.30 3.27
CA PHE A 367 18.15 -7.89 2.90
C PHE A 367 18.71 -7.05 4.06
N SER A 368 19.24 -5.87 3.74
CA SER A 368 19.66 -4.88 4.74
C SER A 368 18.45 -4.20 5.40
N VAL A 369 17.39 -3.93 4.63
CA VAL A 369 16.11 -3.33 5.03
C VAL A 369 15.01 -3.95 4.17
N GLY A 370 13.82 -4.16 4.73
CA GLY A 370 12.68 -4.80 4.04
C GLY A 370 12.78 -6.33 4.00
N GLY A 371 11.71 -6.99 3.53
CA GLY A 371 11.54 -8.44 3.60
C GLY A 371 10.85 -8.91 4.89
N GLU A 372 10.61 -10.22 4.99
CA GLU A 372 9.69 -10.82 5.96
C GLU A 372 10.39 -11.42 7.19
N THR A 373 9.60 -11.89 8.15
CA THR A 373 10.09 -12.62 9.34
C THR A 373 9.95 -14.13 9.17
N LEU A 374 11.08 -14.83 9.05
CA LEU A 374 11.16 -16.29 8.99
C LEU A 374 11.53 -16.87 10.37
N SER A 375 10.72 -17.77 10.90
CA SER A 375 10.92 -18.46 12.18
C SER A 375 11.36 -19.90 11.96
N ILE A 376 12.62 -20.21 12.27
CA ILE A 376 13.22 -21.54 12.03
C ILE A 376 13.20 -22.37 13.32
N ARG A 377 12.75 -23.62 13.24
CA ARG A 377 12.72 -24.58 14.36
C ARG A 377 14.14 -25.00 14.74
N LEU A 378 14.47 -24.96 16.03
CA LEU A 378 15.75 -25.34 16.60
C LEU A 378 15.56 -26.17 17.87
N ALA A 379 16.52 -27.05 18.16
CA ALA A 379 16.58 -27.77 19.42
C ALA A 379 16.73 -26.80 20.60
N HIS A 380 16.09 -27.09 21.74
CA HIS A 380 16.11 -26.22 22.92
C HIS A 380 17.52 -25.86 23.42
N SER A 381 18.50 -26.76 23.25
CA SER A 381 19.91 -26.53 23.63
C SER A 381 20.60 -25.42 22.82
N GLU A 382 20.11 -25.08 21.62
CA GLU A 382 20.59 -23.93 20.83
C GLU A 382 20.01 -22.59 21.36
N PHE A 383 18.94 -22.64 22.16
CA PHE A 383 18.30 -21.51 22.82
C PHE A 383 18.97 -21.17 24.16
N GLY A 384 20.30 -21.15 24.16
CA GLY A 384 21.08 -21.10 25.40
C GLY A 384 22.55 -20.77 25.17
N GLY A 385 22.84 -19.70 24.42
CA GLY A 385 24.18 -19.29 23.99
C GLY A 385 25.20 -18.99 25.11
N ASN A 386 25.72 -20.04 25.73
CA ASN A 386 27.05 -20.15 26.35
C ASN A 386 27.51 -18.97 27.24
N LYS A 387 26.68 -18.59 28.23
CA LYS A 387 27.05 -17.59 29.26
C LYS A 387 28.37 -17.96 29.98
N ARG A 388 28.69 -19.24 30.16
CA ARG A 388 29.82 -19.71 30.98
C ARG A 388 31.20 -19.36 30.42
N LYS A 389 31.41 -19.38 29.10
CA LYS A 389 32.70 -18.99 28.49
C LYS A 389 32.87 -17.47 28.35
N LYS A 390 31.80 -16.72 28.05
CA LYS A 390 31.87 -15.25 27.92
C LYS A 390 32.17 -14.56 29.26
N THR A 391 31.62 -15.05 30.38
CA THR A 391 31.88 -14.45 31.69
C THR A 391 33.36 -14.50 32.10
N ILE A 392 34.09 -15.58 31.81
CA ILE A 392 35.50 -15.73 32.23
C ILE A 392 36.44 -14.77 31.48
N VAL A 393 36.21 -14.54 30.18
CA VAL A 393 36.99 -13.56 29.41
C VAL A 393 36.55 -12.14 29.74
N ALA A 394 35.25 -11.91 29.95
CA ALA A 394 34.74 -10.61 30.33
C ALA A 394 35.21 -10.17 31.72
N THR A 395 35.33 -11.05 32.71
CA THR A 395 35.83 -10.66 34.04
C THR A 395 37.31 -10.30 34.03
N SER A 396 38.17 -10.99 33.27
CA SER A 396 39.60 -10.66 33.19
C SER A 396 39.85 -9.31 32.50
N VAL A 397 39.17 -9.06 31.38
CA VAL A 397 39.23 -7.77 30.66
C VAL A 397 38.57 -6.66 31.48
N SER A 398 37.43 -6.93 32.12
CA SER A 398 36.74 -5.95 32.96
C SER A 398 37.58 -5.56 34.18
N LEU A 399 38.29 -6.49 34.85
CA LEU A 399 39.19 -6.14 35.96
C LEU A 399 40.34 -5.22 35.53
N THR A 400 40.99 -5.49 34.39
CA THR A 400 42.03 -4.59 33.86
C THR A 400 41.46 -3.24 33.46
N VAL A 401 40.30 -3.21 32.80
CA VAL A 401 39.61 -1.97 32.42
C VAL A 401 39.12 -1.20 33.65
N PHE A 402 38.63 -1.84 34.71
CA PHE A 402 38.22 -1.18 35.96
C PHE A 402 39.40 -0.61 36.74
N VAL A 403 40.58 -1.26 36.71
CA VAL A 403 41.79 -0.70 37.33
C VAL A 403 42.28 0.52 36.53
N ILE A 404 42.33 0.43 35.19
CA ILE A 404 42.72 1.55 34.32
C ILE A 404 41.71 2.71 34.45
N LEU A 405 40.40 2.43 34.41
CA LEU A 405 39.35 3.40 34.64
C LEU A 405 39.36 3.93 36.08
N GLY A 406 39.81 3.16 37.08
CA GLY A 406 39.97 3.60 38.46
C GLY A 406 41.10 4.62 38.61
N PHE A 407 42.26 4.37 38.02
CA PHE A 407 43.36 5.33 37.97
C PHE A 407 43.03 6.56 37.11
N ALA A 408 42.40 6.36 35.95
CA ALA A 408 41.93 7.44 35.10
C ALA A 408 40.85 8.27 35.83
N ALA A 409 39.89 7.66 36.51
CA ALA A 409 38.87 8.34 37.29
C ALA A 409 39.44 9.02 38.53
N PHE A 410 40.49 8.50 39.17
CA PHE A 410 41.17 9.20 40.27
C PHE A 410 41.91 10.46 39.78
N GLY A 411 42.61 10.37 38.64
CA GLY A 411 43.20 11.54 37.97
C GLY A 411 42.15 12.54 37.50
N PHE A 412 41.08 12.05 36.87
CA PHE A 412 39.98 12.87 36.36
C PHE A 412 39.17 13.47 37.52
N TRP A 413 38.98 12.79 38.65
CA TRP A 413 38.39 13.33 39.89
C TRP A 413 39.25 14.50 40.38
N ARG A 414 40.58 14.33 40.47
CA ARG A 414 41.49 15.41 40.91
C ARG A 414 41.48 16.63 39.98
N CYS A 415 41.28 16.44 38.68
CA CYS A 415 41.10 17.53 37.71
C CYS A 415 39.67 18.12 37.71
N ARG A 416 38.62 17.30 37.87
CA ARG A 416 37.20 17.71 37.81
C ARG A 416 36.74 18.40 39.09
N VAL A 417 37.30 18.10 40.26
CA VAL A 417 37.01 18.83 41.52
C VAL A 417 37.43 20.30 41.47
N LYS A 418 38.34 20.69 40.55
CA LYS A 418 38.67 22.10 40.28
C LYS A 418 37.93 22.72 39.08
N HIS A 419 37.14 21.97 38.31
CA HIS A 419 36.54 22.47 37.07
C HIS A 419 35.05 22.13 36.86
N ILE A 420 34.47 21.23 37.66
CA ILE A 420 33.04 20.85 37.60
C ILE A 420 32.43 20.92 39.00
N ALA A 421 32.20 22.17 39.41
CA ALA A 421 31.11 22.52 40.32
C ALA A 421 29.90 23.11 39.56
N HIS A 422 29.93 23.18 38.22
CA HIS A 422 29.05 24.10 37.47
C HIS A 422 28.41 23.59 36.16
N ILE A 423 28.87 22.46 35.58
CA ILE A 423 28.32 21.97 34.28
C ILE A 423 28.29 20.43 34.27
N SER A 424 27.12 19.84 34.57
CA SER A 424 26.62 18.51 34.15
C SER A 424 25.77 17.82 35.24
N LYS A 425 24.50 18.26 35.39
CA LYS A 425 23.42 17.35 35.82
C LYS A 425 21.98 17.74 35.39
N ASP A 426 21.82 18.77 34.57
CA ASP A 426 20.51 19.27 34.13
C ASP A 426 20.28 19.02 32.64
N ALA A 427 19.62 17.91 32.29
CA ALA A 427 19.18 17.68 30.91
C ALA A 427 17.89 16.84 30.80
N TRP A 428 17.83 15.66 31.43
CA TRP A 428 16.73 14.69 31.24
C TRP A 428 16.17 14.09 32.54
N ASN A 429 16.32 14.83 33.66
CA ASN A 429 15.74 14.50 34.95
C ASN A 429 14.90 15.64 35.55
N ASN A 430 14.51 16.61 34.71
CA ASN A 430 13.34 17.42 35.01
C ASN A 430 12.12 16.54 34.71
N ASP A 431 11.51 16.05 35.79
CA ASP A 431 10.09 15.72 35.79
C ASP A 431 9.32 16.84 35.07
N LEU A 432 8.27 16.47 34.32
CA LEU A 432 7.26 17.43 33.87
C LEU A 432 6.68 18.09 35.12
N LYS A 433 7.13 19.31 35.45
CA LYS A 433 6.69 20.01 36.64
C LYS A 433 5.37 20.71 36.33
N GLN A 434 4.55 20.90 37.35
CA GLN A 434 3.24 21.55 37.23
C GLN A 434 3.30 22.98 36.63
N GLN A 435 4.50 23.58 36.58
CA GLN A 435 4.75 24.89 35.95
C GLN A 435 4.96 24.83 34.42
N ASP A 436 5.30 23.67 33.85
CA ASP A 436 5.66 23.55 32.42
C ASP A 436 4.44 23.49 31.49
N VAL A 437 3.26 23.11 32.03
CA VAL A 437 2.00 22.99 31.28
C VAL A 437 0.83 23.59 32.10
N PRO A 438 0.56 24.90 31.97
CA PRO A 438 -0.53 25.56 32.71
C PRO A 438 -1.90 24.95 32.39
N GLY A 439 -2.63 24.52 33.42
CA GLY A 439 -4.00 23.98 33.30
C GLY A 439 -4.10 22.45 33.22
N LEU A 440 -3.01 21.71 33.41
CA LEU A 440 -3.00 20.25 33.49
C LEU A 440 -2.80 19.76 34.94
N ASP A 441 -3.73 18.96 35.45
CA ASP A 441 -3.58 18.37 36.79
C ASP A 441 -2.64 17.15 36.77
N PHE A 442 -1.84 16.98 37.83
CA PHE A 442 -0.99 15.81 38.04
C PHE A 442 -1.58 14.92 39.13
N PHE A 443 -2.05 13.73 38.73
CA PHE A 443 -2.66 12.76 39.65
C PHE A 443 -1.60 11.79 40.20
N GLN A 444 -1.70 11.47 41.49
CA GLN A 444 -0.89 10.39 42.09
C GLN A 444 -1.41 9.03 41.64
N MET A 445 -0.51 8.05 41.41
CA MET A 445 -0.89 6.70 40.96
C MET A 445 -1.91 6.06 41.91
N ASN A 446 -1.73 6.20 43.22
CA ASN A 446 -2.65 5.65 44.22
C ASN A 446 -4.10 6.19 44.07
N THR A 447 -4.27 7.46 43.70
CA THR A 447 -5.58 8.04 43.40
C THR A 447 -6.22 7.37 42.19
N ILE A 448 -5.44 7.10 41.13
CA ILE A 448 -5.93 6.47 39.90
C ILE A 448 -6.20 4.97 40.10
N LEU A 449 -5.36 4.27 40.86
CA LEU A 449 -5.58 2.88 41.26
C LEU A 449 -6.88 2.75 42.08
N THR A 450 -7.11 3.65 43.03
CA THR A 450 -8.36 3.68 43.81
C THR A 450 -9.56 3.96 42.89
N ALA A 451 -9.46 4.99 42.04
CA ALA A 451 -10.56 5.41 41.16
C ALA A 451 -10.96 4.37 40.11
N THR A 452 -10.00 3.57 39.62
CA THR A 452 -10.21 2.53 38.59
C THR A 452 -10.42 1.12 39.16
N ASN A 453 -10.43 0.96 40.48
CA ASN A 453 -10.39 -0.33 41.18
C ASN A 453 -9.24 -1.22 40.66
N ASN A 454 -8.01 -0.72 40.78
CA ASN A 454 -6.76 -1.36 40.31
C ASN A 454 -6.82 -1.79 38.83
N PHE A 455 -7.30 -0.90 37.96
CA PHE A 455 -7.52 -1.18 36.53
C PHE A 455 -8.35 -2.46 36.27
N SER A 456 -9.40 -2.69 37.08
CA SER A 456 -10.27 -3.85 36.95
C SER A 456 -10.77 -4.05 35.50
N PRO A 457 -10.77 -5.29 34.96
CA PRO A 457 -11.36 -5.59 33.67
C PRO A 457 -12.83 -5.15 33.54
N SER A 458 -13.60 -5.13 34.65
CA SER A 458 -14.99 -4.64 34.69
C SER A 458 -15.12 -3.16 34.34
N ASN A 459 -14.05 -2.38 34.54
CA ASN A 459 -14.00 -0.95 34.28
C ASN A 459 -13.39 -0.64 32.90
N LYS A 460 -12.95 -1.65 32.13
CA LYS A 460 -12.32 -1.43 30.83
C LYS A 460 -13.36 -0.94 29.81
N LEU A 461 -13.11 0.25 29.27
CA LEU A 461 -13.95 0.89 28.25
C LEU A 461 -13.58 0.45 26.83
N GLY A 462 -12.30 0.15 26.61
CA GLY A 462 -11.77 -0.32 25.32
C GLY A 462 -10.26 -0.54 25.36
N GLN A 463 -9.71 -1.02 24.25
CA GLN A 463 -8.27 -1.13 24.01
C GLN A 463 -8.00 -0.90 22.52
N GLY A 464 -6.97 -0.10 22.22
CA GLY A 464 -6.48 0.14 20.87
C GLY A 464 -4.96 0.02 20.80
N GLY A 465 -4.36 0.35 19.65
CA GLY A 465 -2.90 0.29 19.46
C GLY A 465 -2.11 1.15 20.44
N PHE A 466 -2.74 2.21 20.97
CA PHE A 466 -2.12 3.17 21.90
C PHE A 466 -2.31 2.81 23.39
N GLY A 467 -3.00 1.71 23.72
CA GLY A 467 -3.18 1.25 25.10
C GLY A 467 -4.61 0.90 25.48
N SER A 468 -4.84 0.68 26.78
CA SER A 468 -6.17 0.34 27.34
C SER A 468 -6.80 1.55 28.05
N VAL A 469 -8.11 1.74 27.86
CA VAL A 469 -8.87 2.83 28.48
C VAL A 469 -9.80 2.25 29.54
N TYR A 470 -9.80 2.84 30.73
CA TYR A 470 -10.60 2.41 31.89
C TYR A 470 -11.51 3.54 32.39
N LYS A 471 -12.72 3.21 32.82
CA LYS A 471 -13.56 4.10 33.61
C LYS A 471 -13.00 4.20 35.02
N GLY A 472 -12.90 5.42 35.54
CA GLY A 472 -12.62 5.67 36.94
C GLY A 472 -13.67 6.59 37.56
N LYS A 473 -13.76 6.57 38.90
CA LYS A 473 -14.53 7.55 39.67
C LYS A 473 -13.65 8.12 40.78
N LEU A 474 -13.41 9.42 40.72
CA LEU A 474 -12.63 10.15 41.72
C LEU A 474 -13.40 10.28 43.05
N GLN A 475 -12.71 10.65 44.13
CA GLN A 475 -13.30 10.76 45.48
C GLN A 475 -14.38 11.86 45.58
N ASP A 476 -14.29 12.89 44.74
CA ASP A 476 -15.31 13.93 44.56
C ASP A 476 -16.56 13.45 43.79
N GLY A 477 -16.58 12.17 43.38
CA GLY A 477 -17.64 11.55 42.61
C GLY A 477 -17.53 11.74 41.10
N LYS A 478 -16.53 12.48 40.60
CA LYS A 478 -16.35 12.78 39.18
C LYS A 478 -15.92 11.55 38.40
N GLU A 479 -16.66 11.24 37.33
CA GLU A 479 -16.30 10.15 36.42
C GLU A 479 -15.21 10.58 35.44
N ILE A 480 -14.24 9.71 35.22
CA ILE A 480 -13.06 9.95 34.38
C ILE A 480 -12.81 8.76 33.44
N ALA A 481 -12.14 9.01 32.31
CA ALA A 481 -11.57 7.98 31.46
C ALA A 481 -10.04 8.00 31.56
N VAL A 482 -9.42 6.88 31.89
CA VAL A 482 -7.97 6.73 32.11
C VAL A 482 -7.38 5.89 30.99
N LYS A 483 -6.63 6.52 30.07
CA LYS A 483 -5.86 5.87 29.00
C LYS A 483 -4.49 5.48 29.56
N ARG A 484 -4.27 4.18 29.77
CA ARG A 484 -2.98 3.60 30.19
C ARG A 484 -2.21 3.19 28.93
N LEU A 485 -1.11 3.87 28.66
CA LEU A 485 -0.29 3.65 27.47
C LEU A 485 0.53 2.37 27.58
N SER A 486 0.80 1.73 26.44
CA SER A 486 1.66 0.53 26.40
C SER A 486 3.13 0.90 26.56
N SER A 487 3.87 0.14 27.38
CA SER A 487 5.34 0.26 27.50
C SER A 487 6.11 -0.39 26.34
N SER A 488 5.44 -1.13 25.45
CA SER A 488 6.07 -1.97 24.43
C SER A 488 6.51 -1.27 23.14
N SER A 489 6.30 0.04 22.97
CA SER A 489 6.69 0.77 21.76
C SER A 489 7.47 2.06 22.07
N GLY A 490 8.52 2.34 21.29
CA GLY A 490 9.23 3.62 21.35
C GLY A 490 8.35 4.81 20.92
N GLN A 491 7.27 4.53 20.20
CA GLN A 491 6.27 5.49 19.71
C GLN A 491 5.37 6.01 20.83
N GLY A 492 4.94 5.16 21.78
CA GLY A 492 3.99 5.56 22.83
C GLY A 492 4.49 6.67 23.75
N LYS A 493 5.81 6.87 23.86
CA LYS A 493 6.40 8.01 24.57
C LYS A 493 6.25 9.33 23.80
N GLU A 494 6.37 9.32 22.48
CA GLU A 494 6.18 10.50 21.64
C GLU A 494 4.71 10.91 21.59
N GLU A 495 3.82 9.94 21.45
CA GLU A 495 2.36 10.15 21.45
C GLU A 495 1.87 10.72 22.79
N PHE A 496 2.37 10.22 23.91
CA PHE A 496 2.10 10.79 25.24
C PHE A 496 2.47 12.28 25.32
N MET A 497 3.64 12.63 24.80
CA MET A 497 4.12 14.01 24.80
C MET A 497 3.32 14.88 23.82
N ASN A 498 2.94 14.36 22.63
CA ASN A 498 2.05 15.05 21.70
C ASN A 498 0.69 15.34 22.34
N GLU A 499 0.04 14.34 22.96
CA GLU A 499 -1.24 14.54 23.63
C GLU A 499 -1.11 15.58 24.76
N ILE A 500 -0.12 15.47 25.65
CA ILE A 500 0.09 16.46 26.73
C ILE A 500 0.35 17.87 26.18
N VAL A 501 1.23 18.03 25.19
CA VAL A 501 1.66 19.35 24.70
C VAL A 501 0.59 20.05 23.87
N LEU A 502 -0.21 19.28 23.11
CA LEU A 502 -1.28 19.80 22.26
C LEU A 502 -2.57 20.00 23.05
N ILE A 503 -3.11 18.93 23.64
CA ILE A 503 -4.50 18.91 24.11
C ILE A 503 -4.71 19.73 25.40
N SER A 504 -3.66 19.93 26.20
CA SER A 504 -3.70 20.86 27.35
C SER A 504 -3.97 22.30 26.94
N LYS A 505 -3.57 22.68 25.72
CA LYS A 505 -3.71 24.03 25.14
C LYS A 505 -4.92 24.17 24.22
N LEU A 506 -5.60 23.07 23.90
CA LEU A 506 -6.79 23.03 23.05
C LEU A 506 -8.04 22.93 23.93
N GLN A 507 -8.92 23.92 23.85
CA GLN A 507 -10.17 23.96 24.60
C GLN A 507 -11.30 24.39 23.68
N HIS A 508 -12.15 23.45 23.29
CA HIS A 508 -13.31 23.69 22.44
C HIS A 508 -14.42 22.69 22.76
N ARG A 509 -15.68 23.09 22.55
CA ARG A 509 -16.87 22.28 22.91
C ARG A 509 -16.93 20.93 22.17
N ASN A 510 -16.32 20.86 20.98
CA ASN A 510 -16.25 19.67 20.12
C ASN A 510 -14.88 18.97 20.15
N LEU A 511 -14.07 19.17 21.20
CA LEU A 511 -12.85 18.40 21.45
C LEU A 511 -12.94 17.75 22.84
N VAL A 512 -12.42 16.54 22.99
CA VAL A 512 -12.37 15.86 24.31
C VAL A 512 -11.30 16.52 25.17
N ARG A 513 -11.68 16.92 26.38
CA ARG A 513 -10.79 17.59 27.33
C ARG A 513 -9.99 16.58 28.16
N VAL A 514 -8.66 16.71 28.14
CA VAL A 514 -7.81 16.13 29.19
C VAL A 514 -7.98 16.92 30.48
N LEU A 515 -8.13 16.19 31.56
CA LEU A 515 -8.17 16.70 32.93
C LEU A 515 -6.77 16.71 33.54
N GLY A 516 -5.95 15.71 33.23
CA GLY A 516 -4.60 15.59 33.79
C GLY A 516 -3.82 14.39 33.28
N CYS A 517 -2.65 14.19 33.86
CA CYS A 517 -1.82 13.01 33.63
C CYS A 517 -1.34 12.39 34.95
N CYS A 518 -0.83 11.16 34.89
CA CYS A 518 -0.08 10.53 35.96
C CYS A 518 1.18 9.90 35.34
N ILE A 519 2.34 10.17 35.96
CA ILE A 519 3.65 9.68 35.54
C ILE A 519 4.32 9.11 36.78
N GLU A 520 4.55 7.81 36.81
CA GLU A 520 5.26 7.15 37.93
C GLU A 520 6.13 6.01 37.40
N GLY A 521 7.45 6.21 37.43
CA GLY A 521 8.40 5.27 36.83
C GLY A 521 8.19 5.12 35.31
N GLU A 522 7.83 3.92 34.87
CA GLU A 522 7.51 3.66 33.47
C GLU A 522 6.05 3.95 33.11
N GLU A 523 5.14 3.98 34.09
CA GLU A 523 3.70 4.17 33.87
C GLU A 523 3.39 5.60 33.41
N LYS A 524 2.58 5.70 32.35
CA LYS A 524 2.13 6.95 31.75
C LYS A 524 0.65 6.87 31.48
N LEU A 525 -0.13 7.64 32.23
CA LEU A 525 -1.58 7.64 32.19
C LEU A 525 -2.08 9.02 31.79
N LEU A 526 -3.08 9.06 30.91
CA LEU A 526 -3.81 10.29 30.55
C LEU A 526 -5.25 10.18 31.05
N ILE A 527 -5.69 11.24 31.72
CA ILE A 527 -7.01 11.32 32.37
C ILE A 527 -7.86 12.30 31.58
N TYR A 528 -8.95 11.81 30.99
CA TYR A 528 -9.92 12.55 30.19
C TYR A 528 -11.25 12.68 30.93
N GLU A 529 -12.08 13.63 30.49
CA GLU A 529 -13.51 13.60 30.83
C GLU A 529 -14.16 12.28 30.37
N PHE A 530 -15.06 11.71 31.18
CA PHE A 530 -15.75 10.48 30.80
C PHE A 530 -16.88 10.76 29.81
N MET A 531 -16.80 10.11 28.65
CA MET A 531 -17.78 10.24 27.56
C MET A 531 -18.83 9.13 27.67
N VAL A 532 -19.98 9.45 28.28
CA VAL A 532 -21.04 8.50 28.67
C VAL A 532 -21.50 7.63 27.50
N ASN A 533 -21.69 8.24 26.33
CA ASN A 533 -22.20 7.57 25.14
C ASN A 533 -21.11 6.88 24.29
N LYS A 534 -19.83 6.91 24.72
CA LYS A 534 -18.68 6.30 24.01
C LYS A 534 -18.51 6.86 22.59
N SER A 535 -18.01 6.05 21.64
CA SER A 535 -17.71 6.48 20.27
C SER A 535 -18.91 6.36 19.33
N LEU A 536 -19.00 7.30 18.38
CA LEU A 536 -20.02 7.38 17.32
C LEU A 536 -20.17 6.06 16.53
N ASN A 537 -19.05 5.35 16.31
CA ASN A 537 -18.98 3.99 15.75
C ASN A 537 -20.06 3.04 16.32
N THR A 538 -20.32 3.12 17.63
CA THR A 538 -21.29 2.27 18.36
C THR A 538 -22.75 2.45 17.93
N PHE A 539 -23.08 3.55 17.26
CA PHE A 539 -24.44 3.89 16.83
C PHE A 539 -24.61 3.81 15.30
N ILE A 540 -23.54 4.12 14.56
CA ILE A 540 -23.57 4.16 13.10
C ILE A 540 -23.46 2.75 12.49
N PHE A 541 -22.49 1.92 12.91
CA PHE A 541 -22.13 0.70 12.17
C PHE A 541 -22.68 -0.59 12.79
N ALA A 542 -23.53 -1.31 12.05
CA ALA A 542 -24.08 -2.59 12.50
C ALA A 542 -23.00 -3.64 12.83
N VAL A 543 -22.98 -4.11 14.09
CA VAL A 543 -22.18 -5.27 14.49
C VAL A 543 -23.03 -6.52 14.34
N PHE A 544 -22.59 -7.45 13.51
CA PHE A 544 -23.19 -8.78 13.34
C PHE A 544 -22.90 -9.66 14.57
N SER A 545 -23.55 -9.34 15.68
CA SER A 545 -23.57 -10.10 16.93
C SER A 545 -24.96 -10.72 17.11
N LEU A 546 -25.05 -11.91 17.73
CA LEU A 546 -26.23 -12.79 17.81
C LEU A 546 -27.47 -12.22 18.57
N CYS A 547 -27.58 -10.90 18.78
CA CYS A 547 -28.70 -10.26 19.46
C CYS A 547 -29.28 -9.09 18.64
N THR A 548 -30.00 -9.42 17.57
CA THR A 548 -30.58 -8.47 16.60
C THR A 548 -31.53 -7.45 17.23
N THR A 549 -32.18 -7.78 18.36
CA THR A 549 -33.26 -6.97 18.96
C THR A 549 -32.80 -5.78 19.80
N LEU A 550 -31.59 -5.82 20.36
CA LEU A 550 -31.03 -4.71 21.14
C LEU A 550 -30.27 -3.70 20.27
N TYR A 551 -29.65 -4.17 19.17
CA TYR A 551 -28.83 -3.32 18.32
C TYR A 551 -29.66 -2.33 17.49
N SER A 552 -30.76 -2.79 16.89
CA SER A 552 -31.63 -1.93 16.07
C SER A 552 -32.18 -0.72 16.82
N ARG A 553 -32.32 -0.80 18.15
CA ARG A 553 -32.72 0.35 18.98
C ARG A 553 -31.68 1.46 19.02
N LYS A 554 -30.38 1.14 18.98
CA LYS A 554 -29.30 2.14 19.01
C LYS A 554 -29.07 2.86 17.68
N ARG A 555 -29.24 2.17 16.54
CA ARG A 555 -29.18 2.82 15.21
C ARG A 555 -30.35 3.81 15.03
N LEU A 556 -31.46 3.59 15.75
CA LEU A 556 -32.62 4.49 15.87
C LEU A 556 -32.47 5.59 16.94
N GLU A 557 -31.43 5.58 17.79
CA GLU A 557 -31.15 6.67 18.76
C GLU A 557 -30.49 7.90 18.09
N ILE A 558 -30.00 7.77 16.85
CA ILE A 558 -29.41 8.86 16.06
C ILE A 558 -30.12 8.97 14.70
N ASP A 559 -31.24 9.69 14.71
CA ASP A 559 -31.97 10.11 13.51
C ASP A 559 -31.13 11.03 12.61
N TRP A 560 -31.63 11.32 11.39
CA TRP A 560 -30.90 12.16 10.45
C TRP A 560 -30.57 13.57 11.00
N PRO A 561 -31.51 14.31 11.64
CA PRO A 561 -31.19 15.57 12.32
C PRO A 561 -30.04 15.45 13.32
N LYS A 562 -29.99 14.38 14.13
CA LYS A 562 -28.87 14.17 15.07
C LYS A 562 -27.56 13.83 14.37
N ARG A 563 -27.60 13.07 13.26
CA ARG A 563 -26.40 12.85 12.42
C ARG A 563 -25.87 14.16 11.83
N PHE A 564 -26.76 15.04 11.37
CA PHE A 564 -26.38 16.34 10.80
C PHE A 564 -25.83 17.31 11.87
N ASP A 565 -26.42 17.36 13.07
CA ASP A 565 -25.85 18.04 14.24
C ASP A 565 -24.42 17.54 14.54
N ILE A 566 -24.20 16.23 14.47
CA ILE A 566 -22.90 15.59 14.70
C ILE A 566 -21.89 15.99 13.61
N ILE A 567 -22.28 15.94 12.33
CA ILE A 567 -21.44 16.37 11.20
C ILE A 567 -21.00 17.84 11.37
N GLN A 568 -21.94 18.74 11.68
CA GLN A 568 -21.63 20.15 11.94
C GLN A 568 -20.73 20.33 13.18
N GLY A 569 -20.95 19.58 14.25
CA GLY A 569 -20.12 19.65 15.46
C GLY A 569 -18.68 19.21 15.20
N ILE A 570 -18.47 18.16 14.42
CA ILE A 570 -17.14 17.71 13.99
C ILE A 570 -16.47 18.80 13.12
N ALA A 571 -17.18 19.37 12.14
CA ALA A 571 -16.65 20.42 11.27
C ALA A 571 -16.21 21.67 12.08
N ARG A 572 -17.01 22.10 13.07
CA ARG A 572 -16.64 23.20 14.00
C ARG A 572 -15.41 22.85 14.83
N GLY A 573 -15.28 21.59 15.28
CA GLY A 573 -14.08 21.09 15.94
C GLY A 573 -12.84 21.18 15.04
N LEU A 574 -12.98 20.84 13.75
CA LEU A 574 -11.87 20.85 12.79
C LEU A 574 -11.44 22.27 12.39
N VAL A 575 -12.39 23.20 12.20
CA VAL A 575 -12.12 24.65 12.03
C VAL A 575 -11.30 25.18 13.20
N TYR A 576 -11.68 24.84 14.44
CA TYR A 576 -10.92 25.23 15.62
C TYR A 576 -9.49 24.67 15.59
N LEU A 577 -9.30 23.40 15.26
CA LEU A 577 -7.95 22.81 15.18
C LEU A 577 -7.08 23.53 14.14
N HIS A 578 -7.57 23.71 12.92
CA HIS A 578 -6.77 24.24 11.80
C HIS A 578 -6.57 25.76 11.84
N ARG A 579 -7.54 26.53 12.37
CA ARG A 579 -7.56 28.00 12.23
C ARG A 579 -7.72 28.77 13.54
N ASP A 580 -8.73 28.47 14.35
CA ASP A 580 -9.05 29.30 15.52
C ASP A 580 -8.16 29.01 16.74
N SER A 581 -7.53 27.84 16.79
CA SER A 581 -6.53 27.52 17.79
C SER A 581 -5.24 28.30 17.54
N ARG A 582 -4.60 28.76 18.63
CA ARG A 582 -3.30 29.45 18.57
C ARG A 582 -2.15 28.58 18.03
N LEU A 583 -2.40 27.27 17.86
CA LEU A 583 -1.38 26.26 17.61
C LEU A 583 -1.42 25.68 16.20
N ARG A 584 -2.56 25.79 15.49
CA ARG A 584 -2.82 25.20 14.16
C ARG A 584 -2.40 23.73 14.09
N VAL A 585 -3.34 22.85 14.42
CA VAL A 585 -3.07 21.42 14.66
C VAL A 585 -3.66 20.56 13.56
N ILE A 586 -2.85 19.75 12.89
CA ILE A 586 -3.34 18.70 11.97
C ILE A 586 -3.49 17.39 12.76
N HIS A 587 -4.65 16.74 12.67
CA HIS A 587 -5.04 15.62 13.50
C HIS A 587 -4.45 14.28 13.04
N ARG A 588 -4.37 14.04 11.72
CA ARG A 588 -3.79 12.85 11.06
C ARG A 588 -4.49 11.49 11.31
N ASP A 589 -5.38 11.39 12.30
CA ASP A 589 -6.20 10.18 12.57
C ASP A 589 -7.69 10.48 12.83
N LEU A 590 -8.32 11.25 11.93
CA LEU A 590 -9.77 11.50 11.97
C LEU A 590 -10.54 10.30 11.40
N LYS A 591 -11.47 9.76 12.19
CA LYS A 591 -12.31 8.60 11.85
C LYS A 591 -13.49 8.49 12.82
N VAL A 592 -14.54 7.78 12.42
CA VAL A 592 -15.78 7.60 13.22
C VAL A 592 -15.52 7.02 14.63
N SER A 593 -14.48 6.21 14.83
CA SER A 593 -14.14 5.68 16.16
C SER A 593 -13.55 6.72 17.12
N ASN A 594 -12.96 7.80 16.59
CA ASN A 594 -12.29 8.85 17.36
C ASN A 594 -13.22 10.03 17.66
N ILE A 595 -14.48 9.98 17.21
CA ILE A 595 -15.54 10.90 17.63
C ILE A 595 -16.27 10.28 18.83
N LEU A 596 -16.14 10.91 20.00
CA LEU A 596 -16.86 10.52 21.22
C LEU A 596 -18.10 11.39 21.43
N LEU A 597 -19.13 10.83 22.07
CA LEU A 597 -20.42 11.48 22.30
C LEU A 597 -20.63 11.77 23.79
N ASP A 598 -20.97 13.02 24.11
CA ASP A 598 -21.31 13.42 25.48
C ASP A 598 -22.73 12.95 25.87
N GLU A 599 -23.15 13.23 27.10
CA GLU A 599 -24.49 12.90 27.63
C GLU A 599 -25.65 13.40 26.74
N LYS A 600 -25.44 14.50 26.00
CA LYS A 600 -26.42 15.14 25.12
C LYS A 600 -26.22 14.79 23.63
N MET A 601 -25.40 13.77 23.34
CA MET A 601 -25.04 13.32 22.00
C MET A 601 -24.29 14.38 21.16
N ASN A 602 -23.60 15.34 21.79
CA ASN A 602 -22.71 16.24 21.07
C ASN A 602 -21.38 15.53 20.74
N PRO A 603 -20.82 15.71 19.52
CA PRO A 603 -19.56 15.11 19.13
C PRO A 603 -18.36 15.84 19.73
N LYS A 604 -17.36 15.06 20.14
CA LYS A 604 -16.04 15.53 20.55
C LYS A 604 -14.95 14.71 19.86
N ILE A 605 -14.06 15.37 19.13
CA ILE A 605 -12.88 14.77 18.51
C ILE A 605 -11.87 14.36 19.60
N SER A 606 -11.24 13.21 19.46
CA SER A 606 -10.31 12.60 20.42
C SER A 606 -9.14 11.87 19.73
N ASP A 607 -8.18 11.42 20.54
CA ASP A 607 -6.97 10.68 20.13
C ASP A 607 -5.95 11.52 19.34
N PHE A 608 -5.26 12.40 20.06
CA PHE A 608 -4.33 13.39 19.52
C PHE A 608 -2.88 12.89 19.44
N GLY A 609 -2.63 11.60 19.71
CA GLY A 609 -1.27 11.03 19.74
C GLY A 609 -0.46 11.23 18.44
N LEU A 610 -1.13 11.20 17.29
CA LEU A 610 -0.52 11.41 15.97
C LEU A 610 -0.55 12.87 15.51
N ALA A 611 -1.24 13.76 16.24
CA ALA A 611 -1.45 15.14 15.81
C ALA A 611 -0.15 15.97 15.87
N ARG A 612 -0.04 16.99 14.99
CA ARG A 612 1.15 17.85 14.88
C ARG A 612 0.79 19.34 14.78
N LEU A 613 1.69 20.18 15.28
CA LEU A 613 1.66 21.64 15.07
C LEU A 613 2.02 21.97 13.61
N TYR A 614 1.48 23.05 13.08
CA TYR A 614 1.78 23.56 11.73
C TYR A 614 2.09 25.05 11.75
N GLN A 615 3.30 25.43 11.32
CA GLN A 615 3.80 26.81 11.35
C GLN A 615 4.01 27.49 9.98
N GLY A 616 3.29 27.05 8.95
CA GLY A 616 2.92 27.91 7.81
C GLY A 616 3.84 27.98 6.59
N THR A 617 3.19 28.33 5.47
CA THR A 617 3.68 28.71 4.11
C THR A 617 4.61 27.77 3.34
N GLU A 618 5.45 26.94 3.96
CA GLU A 618 6.21 25.93 3.23
C GLU A 618 5.47 24.58 3.25
N TYR A 619 5.14 24.07 2.06
CA TYR A 619 4.83 22.65 1.88
C TYR A 619 6.10 21.85 2.22
N GLN A 620 5.97 20.80 3.05
CA GLN A 620 6.95 19.74 3.39
C GLN A 620 7.51 19.73 4.82
N ASP A 621 6.66 19.48 5.83
CA ASP A 621 7.08 18.66 6.97
C ASP A 621 6.98 17.18 6.58
N ASN A 622 7.92 16.71 5.75
CA ASN A 622 8.00 15.31 5.34
C ASN A 622 8.43 14.42 6.51
N THR A 623 7.46 13.85 7.25
CA THR A 623 7.79 12.76 8.18
C THR A 623 8.10 11.49 7.38
N LEU A 624 9.32 10.94 7.52
CA LEU A 624 9.78 9.63 7.00
C LEU A 624 8.93 8.42 7.47
N ARG A 625 7.79 8.67 8.12
CA ARG A 625 6.96 7.69 8.81
C ARG A 625 5.48 8.04 8.61
N VAL A 626 4.83 7.33 7.69
CA VAL A 626 3.37 7.37 7.52
C VAL A 626 2.71 6.69 8.72
N VAL A 627 1.73 7.35 9.34
CA VAL A 627 0.99 6.84 10.53
C VAL A 627 -0.45 7.33 10.52
N GLY A 628 -1.42 6.44 10.71
CA GLY A 628 -2.85 6.77 10.67
C GLY A 628 -3.66 5.54 10.32
N THR A 629 -4.97 5.71 10.17
CA THR A 629 -5.89 4.60 9.85
C THR A 629 -6.11 4.48 8.35
N LEU A 630 -5.86 3.28 7.81
CA LEU A 630 -6.11 2.94 6.40
C LEU A 630 -7.59 3.14 6.06
N GLY A 631 -7.89 3.51 4.80
CA GLY A 631 -9.21 3.99 4.37
C GLY A 631 -9.48 5.49 4.65
N TYR A 632 -8.95 6.05 5.75
CA TYR A 632 -9.14 7.48 6.09
C TYR A 632 -7.97 8.39 5.67
N MET A 633 -6.78 7.82 5.42
CA MET A 633 -5.62 8.58 4.96
C MET A 633 -5.82 9.08 3.52
N SER A 634 -5.49 10.35 3.27
CA SER A 634 -5.53 10.92 1.91
C SER A 634 -4.47 10.31 0.99
N PRO A 635 -4.68 10.30 -0.34
CA PRO A 635 -3.74 9.69 -1.29
C PRO A 635 -2.31 10.22 -1.18
N GLU A 636 -2.14 11.53 -1.04
CA GLU A 636 -0.82 12.15 -0.86
C GLU A 636 -0.18 11.77 0.48
N TYR A 637 -0.95 11.71 1.56
CA TYR A 637 -0.41 11.35 2.87
C TYR A 637 -0.01 9.88 2.95
N ALA A 638 -0.83 8.99 2.38
CA ALA A 638 -0.52 7.56 2.30
C ALA A 638 0.68 7.26 1.39
N TRP A 639 0.88 8.03 0.32
CA TRP A 639 1.92 7.76 -0.69
C TRP A 639 3.26 8.45 -0.40
N THR A 640 3.27 9.71 0.04
CA THR A 640 4.51 10.50 0.24
C THR A 640 4.77 10.87 1.71
N GLY A 641 3.83 10.59 2.62
CA GLY A 641 3.91 11.05 4.02
C GLY A 641 3.60 12.53 4.22
N MET A 642 3.20 13.26 3.17
CA MET A 642 2.81 14.67 3.24
C MET A 642 1.42 14.85 3.86
N PHE A 643 1.34 15.48 5.03
CA PHE A 643 0.07 15.84 5.68
C PHE A 643 -0.17 17.36 5.63
N SER A 644 -1.44 17.77 5.68
CA SER A 644 -1.85 19.19 5.63
C SER A 644 -3.28 19.37 6.18
N GLU A 645 -3.82 20.60 6.19
CA GLU A 645 -5.26 20.78 6.44
C GLU A 645 -6.12 19.96 5.46
N LYS A 646 -5.65 19.78 4.21
CA LYS A 646 -6.38 19.04 3.17
C LYS A 646 -6.35 17.52 3.35
N SER A 647 -5.40 16.95 4.10
CA SER A 647 -5.41 15.53 4.43
C SER A 647 -6.46 15.21 5.50
N ASP A 648 -6.60 16.08 6.51
CA ASP A 648 -7.68 15.98 7.51
C ASP A 648 -9.08 16.20 6.89
N ILE A 649 -9.21 17.11 5.91
CA ILE A 649 -10.46 17.29 5.13
C ILE A 649 -10.85 16.02 4.38
N TYR A 650 -9.88 15.31 3.78
CA TYR A 650 -10.15 14.02 3.13
C TYR A 650 -10.71 13.00 4.15
N SER A 651 -10.06 12.85 5.30
CA SER A 651 -10.52 11.97 6.38
C SER A 651 -11.92 12.34 6.90
N PHE A 652 -12.23 13.64 6.96
CA PHE A 652 -13.59 14.12 7.25
C PHE A 652 -14.59 13.71 6.16
N GLY A 653 -14.22 13.81 4.88
CA GLY A 653 -15.05 13.37 3.75
C GLY A 653 -15.41 11.89 3.80
N VAL A 654 -14.43 11.03 4.10
CA VAL A 654 -14.65 9.59 4.31
C VAL A 654 -15.66 9.36 5.45
N MET A 655 -15.40 9.96 6.61
CA MET A 655 -16.28 9.87 7.78
C MET A 655 -17.70 10.41 7.52
N LEU A 656 -17.84 11.45 6.70
CA LEU A 656 -19.14 12.00 6.31
C LEU A 656 -19.95 10.97 5.49
N LEU A 657 -19.34 10.36 4.48
CA LEU A 657 -20.00 9.33 3.67
C LEU A 657 -20.39 8.10 4.51
N GLU A 658 -19.56 7.70 5.48
CA GLU A 658 -19.88 6.63 6.44
C GLU A 658 -21.03 6.98 7.40
N ILE A 659 -21.14 8.25 7.85
CA ILE A 659 -22.26 8.69 8.71
C ILE A 659 -23.57 8.70 7.93
N ILE A 660 -23.53 9.06 6.63
CA ILE A 660 -24.70 9.09 5.75
C ILE A 660 -25.20 7.67 5.48
N SER A 661 -24.31 6.76 5.06
CA SER A 661 -24.67 5.38 4.71
C SER A 661 -24.92 4.47 5.92
N GLY A 662 -24.29 4.76 7.06
CA GLY A 662 -24.27 3.85 8.19
C GLY A 662 -23.40 2.61 7.97
N GLU A 663 -22.57 2.61 6.93
CA GLU A 663 -21.75 1.48 6.52
C GLU A 663 -20.25 1.82 6.51
N ARG A 664 -19.41 0.84 6.86
CA ARG A 664 -17.96 1.04 7.00
C ARG A 664 -17.26 1.01 5.65
N ILE A 665 -16.36 1.96 5.39
CA ILE A 665 -15.57 1.98 4.15
C ILE A 665 -14.79 0.68 3.93
N SER A 666 -14.23 0.07 4.99
CA SER A 666 -13.47 -1.19 4.91
C SER A 666 -14.32 -2.46 4.73
N ARG A 667 -15.63 -2.33 4.57
CA ARG A 667 -16.57 -3.46 4.37
C ARG A 667 -17.69 -3.14 3.37
N PHE A 668 -17.65 -1.99 2.73
CA PHE A 668 -18.71 -1.57 1.82
C PHE A 668 -18.54 -2.26 0.46
N SER A 669 -19.58 -2.99 0.05
CA SER A 669 -19.74 -3.56 -1.27
C SER A 669 -21.23 -3.49 -1.64
N TYR A 670 -21.55 -3.01 -2.84
CA TYR A 670 -22.93 -2.80 -3.29
C TYR A 670 -23.09 -3.08 -4.79
N GLY A 671 -24.21 -3.70 -5.15
CA GLY A 671 -24.49 -4.16 -6.51
C GLY A 671 -23.81 -5.51 -6.82
N GLU A 672 -24.05 -6.03 -8.02
CA GLU A 672 -23.37 -7.24 -8.51
C GLU A 672 -21.88 -6.98 -8.83
N GLU A 673 -21.49 -5.71 -9.06
CA GLU A 673 -20.14 -5.25 -9.43
C GLU A 673 -19.25 -4.83 -8.22
N GLY A 674 -19.56 -5.29 -7.00
CA GLY A 674 -18.69 -5.11 -5.83
C GLY A 674 -18.32 -3.67 -5.44
N LYS A 675 -19.14 -2.66 -5.77
CA LYS A 675 -18.73 -1.24 -5.77
C LYS A 675 -18.30 -0.72 -4.39
N THR A 676 -17.16 -0.02 -4.34
CA THR A 676 -16.67 0.69 -3.15
C THR A 676 -17.61 1.83 -2.72
N LEU A 677 -17.54 2.26 -1.44
CA LEU A 677 -18.36 3.35 -0.91
C LEU A 677 -18.23 4.66 -1.72
N PHE A 678 -17.05 4.96 -2.27
CA PHE A 678 -16.85 6.15 -3.10
C PHE A 678 -17.47 6.01 -4.49
N ALA A 679 -17.43 4.81 -5.09
CA ALA A 679 -18.10 4.55 -6.36
C ALA A 679 -19.62 4.63 -6.20
N TYR A 680 -20.18 3.96 -5.19
CA TYR A 680 -21.61 4.03 -4.90
C TYR A 680 -22.09 5.44 -4.54
N ALA A 681 -21.32 6.20 -3.74
CA ALA A 681 -21.64 7.60 -3.45
C ALA A 681 -21.58 8.50 -4.68
N TRP A 682 -20.65 8.26 -5.61
CA TRP A 682 -20.56 8.98 -6.89
C TRP A 682 -21.75 8.65 -7.79
N ASP A 683 -22.03 7.36 -8.01
CA ASP A 683 -23.14 6.91 -8.85
C ASP A 683 -24.48 7.42 -8.32
N SER A 684 -24.75 7.26 -7.01
CA SER A 684 -25.95 7.81 -6.37
C SER A 684 -26.03 9.34 -6.49
N TRP A 685 -24.90 10.07 -6.42
CA TRP A 685 -24.88 11.51 -6.65
C TRP A 685 -25.22 11.89 -8.09
N CYS A 686 -24.73 11.14 -9.08
CA CYS A 686 -25.05 11.35 -10.49
C CYS A 686 -26.49 10.96 -10.86
N GLU A 687 -27.03 9.89 -10.28
CA GLU A 687 -28.35 9.33 -10.64
C GLU A 687 -29.50 9.99 -9.87
N THR A 688 -29.36 10.17 -8.55
CA THR A 688 -30.45 10.64 -7.66
C THR A 688 -30.07 11.83 -6.79
N GLY A 689 -28.93 12.49 -7.07
CA GLY A 689 -28.42 13.59 -6.26
C GLY A 689 -27.86 13.15 -4.90
N GLY A 690 -27.68 11.85 -4.67
CA GLY A 690 -27.05 11.26 -3.48
C GLY A 690 -28.02 10.69 -2.46
N ILE A 691 -29.33 10.66 -2.76
CA ILE A 691 -30.37 10.26 -1.79
C ILE A 691 -30.25 8.77 -1.45
N ASP A 692 -29.92 7.91 -2.42
CA ASP A 692 -29.83 6.45 -2.19
C ASP A 692 -28.65 6.04 -1.32
N LEU A 693 -27.65 6.91 -1.13
CA LEU A 693 -26.58 6.67 -0.16
C LEU A 693 -27.10 6.63 1.29
N LEU A 694 -28.30 7.16 1.57
CA LEU A 694 -28.83 7.29 2.92
C LEU A 694 -29.10 5.94 3.60
N ASP A 695 -28.65 5.83 4.85
CA ASP A 695 -29.00 4.74 5.76
C ASP A 695 -30.53 4.56 5.86
N LYS A 696 -31.00 3.41 5.37
CA LYS A 696 -32.42 3.03 5.30
C LYS A 696 -33.13 3.10 6.66
N TYR A 697 -32.42 3.00 7.78
CA TYR A 697 -32.99 3.10 9.13
C TYR A 697 -33.30 4.53 9.58
N VAL A 698 -32.83 5.57 8.87
CA VAL A 698 -33.13 6.99 9.19
C VAL A 698 -33.82 7.74 8.04
N ALA A 699 -34.16 7.04 6.94
CA ALA A 699 -34.81 7.61 5.76
C ALA A 699 -36.08 8.41 6.08
N ASP A 700 -36.93 7.90 6.97
CA ASP A 700 -38.19 8.54 7.39
C ASP A 700 -37.99 9.88 8.15
N SER A 701 -36.77 10.19 8.58
CA SER A 701 -36.43 11.39 9.37
C SER A 701 -35.69 12.49 8.59
N CYS A 702 -35.37 12.26 7.31
CA CYS A 702 -34.47 13.12 6.55
C CYS A 702 -35.19 14.18 5.70
N GLN A 703 -34.44 15.22 5.31
CA GLN A 703 -34.79 16.07 4.17
C GLN A 703 -33.89 15.68 2.98
N PRO A 704 -34.43 15.18 1.85
CA PRO A 704 -33.60 14.64 0.76
C PRO A 704 -32.58 15.63 0.20
N LEU A 705 -32.92 16.93 0.17
CA LEU A 705 -32.00 18.00 -0.27
C LEU A 705 -30.79 18.17 0.66
N GLU A 706 -30.97 18.00 1.97
CA GLU A 706 -29.89 18.09 2.96
C GLU A 706 -28.95 16.87 2.86
N VAL A 707 -29.51 15.68 2.63
CA VAL A 707 -28.76 14.45 2.36
C VAL A 707 -27.91 14.61 1.11
N GLY A 708 -28.51 14.95 -0.03
CA GLY A 708 -27.78 15.11 -1.29
C GLY A 708 -26.68 16.19 -1.22
N ARG A 709 -26.94 17.29 -0.50
CA ARG A 709 -25.93 18.30 -0.19
C ARG A 709 -24.76 17.72 0.63
N CYS A 710 -25.04 16.90 1.64
CA CYS A 710 -24.00 16.24 2.43
C CYS A 710 -23.19 15.23 1.61
N VAL A 711 -23.81 14.49 0.69
CA VAL A 711 -23.11 13.58 -0.24
C VAL A 711 -22.18 14.38 -1.15
N GLN A 712 -22.66 15.48 -1.75
CA GLN A 712 -21.83 16.36 -2.58
C GLN A 712 -20.63 16.92 -1.81
N ILE A 713 -20.82 17.35 -0.56
CA ILE A 713 -19.74 17.82 0.32
C ILE A 713 -18.74 16.68 0.61
N GLY A 714 -19.23 15.46 0.86
CA GLY A 714 -18.38 14.28 1.03
C GLY A 714 -17.50 14.01 -0.19
N LEU A 715 -18.09 14.01 -1.39
CA LEU A 715 -17.40 13.85 -2.67
C LEU A 715 -16.39 14.97 -2.95
N LEU A 716 -16.69 16.23 -2.59
CA LEU A 716 -15.75 17.35 -2.65
C LEU A 716 -14.57 17.20 -1.66
N CYS A 717 -14.80 16.60 -0.50
CA CYS A 717 -13.76 16.35 0.49
C CYS A 717 -12.82 15.19 0.09
N VAL A 718 -13.33 14.13 -0.56
CA VAL A 718 -12.52 12.96 -0.97
C VAL A 718 -11.84 13.10 -2.35
N GLN A 719 -11.77 14.33 -2.91
CA GLN A 719 -11.09 14.57 -4.18
C GLN A 719 -9.61 14.13 -4.15
N HIS A 720 -9.13 13.52 -5.22
CA HIS A 720 -7.78 12.97 -5.28
C HIS A 720 -6.71 14.06 -5.06
N GLN A 721 -6.85 15.22 -5.71
CA GLN A 721 -5.91 16.34 -5.58
C GLN A 721 -6.23 17.20 -4.34
N PRO A 722 -5.27 17.51 -3.45
CA PRO A 722 -5.48 18.37 -2.29
C PRO A 722 -5.98 19.78 -2.63
N GLY A 723 -5.64 20.28 -3.82
CA GLY A 723 -6.11 21.58 -4.33
C GLY A 723 -7.61 21.62 -4.59
N ASP A 724 -8.21 20.50 -5.01
CA ASP A 724 -9.64 20.40 -5.36
C ASP A 724 -10.56 20.25 -4.13
N ARG A 725 -10.00 19.91 -2.96
CA ARG A 725 -10.75 19.78 -1.70
C ARG A 725 -11.05 21.16 -1.10
N PRO A 726 -12.19 21.38 -0.42
CA PRO A 726 -12.42 22.61 0.34
C PRO A 726 -11.41 22.76 1.49
N ASN A 727 -11.21 23.99 1.97
CA ASN A 727 -10.61 24.22 3.29
C ASN A 727 -11.66 24.17 4.41
N THR A 728 -11.24 24.25 5.67
CA THR A 728 -12.15 24.12 6.82
C THR A 728 -13.23 25.19 6.93
N LEU A 729 -12.97 26.44 6.51
CA LEU A 729 -14.01 27.49 6.51
C LEU A 729 -15.01 27.28 5.38
N GLU A 730 -14.54 26.90 4.19
CA GLU A 730 -15.39 26.52 3.07
C GLU A 730 -16.29 25.35 3.47
N LEU A 731 -15.72 24.28 4.03
CA LEU A 731 -16.47 23.12 4.52
C LEU A 731 -17.57 23.50 5.52
N LEU A 732 -17.26 24.34 6.52
CA LEU A 732 -18.28 24.77 7.50
C LEU A 732 -19.34 25.66 6.85
N SER A 733 -18.96 26.53 5.91
CA SER A 733 -19.90 27.37 5.15
C SER A 733 -20.82 26.51 4.27
N MET A 734 -20.27 25.50 3.58
CA MET A 734 -21.03 24.55 2.76
C MET A 734 -22.07 23.80 3.59
N LEU A 735 -21.72 23.39 4.82
CA LEU A 735 -22.61 22.70 5.76
C LEU A 735 -23.66 23.61 6.44
N THR A 736 -23.47 24.93 6.49
CA THR A 736 -24.34 25.85 7.27
C THR A 736 -25.10 26.86 6.43
N THR A 737 -24.80 26.99 5.14
CA THR A 737 -25.47 27.88 4.19
C THR A 737 -26.22 27.09 3.13
N THR A 738 -27.16 27.75 2.46
CA THR A 738 -27.92 27.21 1.31
C THR A 738 -27.30 27.58 -0.05
N SER A 739 -26.08 28.13 -0.07
CA SER A 739 -25.39 28.53 -1.31
C SER A 739 -25.08 27.33 -2.21
N ASP A 740 -25.10 27.53 -3.53
CA ASP A 740 -24.76 26.50 -4.50
C ASP A 740 -23.34 25.94 -4.26
N LEU A 741 -23.20 24.63 -4.44
CA LEU A 741 -21.94 23.91 -4.26
C LEU A 741 -21.27 23.63 -5.61
N PRO A 742 -19.93 23.67 -5.69
CA PRO A 742 -19.22 23.24 -6.88
C PRO A 742 -19.47 21.75 -7.15
N SER A 743 -19.51 21.35 -8.42
CA SER A 743 -19.61 19.94 -8.79
C SER A 743 -18.30 19.22 -8.45
N PRO A 744 -18.32 18.14 -7.64
CA PRO A 744 -17.16 17.27 -7.48
C PRO A 744 -16.75 16.63 -8.81
N LYS A 745 -15.47 16.30 -8.96
CA LYS A 745 -14.99 15.44 -10.05
C LYS A 745 -15.13 13.99 -9.61
N GLN A 746 -15.19 13.06 -10.56
CA GLN A 746 -15.24 11.63 -10.25
C GLN A 746 -14.02 11.23 -9.40
N PRO A 747 -14.22 10.65 -8.20
CA PRO A 747 -13.11 10.17 -7.38
C PRO A 747 -12.27 9.18 -8.18
N THR A 748 -10.95 9.34 -8.15
CA THR A 748 -10.05 8.37 -8.81
C THR A 748 -10.05 7.09 -7.99
N PHE A 749 -10.88 6.12 -8.38
CA PHE A 749 -11.08 4.88 -7.66
C PHE A 749 -9.76 4.13 -7.52
N VAL A 750 -9.38 3.83 -6.28
CA VAL A 750 -8.40 2.76 -6.02
C VAL A 750 -9.11 1.47 -6.35
N VAL A 751 -8.66 0.80 -7.40
CA VAL A 751 -9.29 -0.41 -7.94
C VAL A 751 -9.23 -1.53 -6.90
N HIS A 752 -10.41 -1.91 -6.40
CA HIS A 752 -10.74 -3.28 -6.06
C HIS A 752 -12.11 -3.55 -6.67
N THR A 753 -12.13 -4.22 -7.81
CA THR A 753 -13.32 -4.79 -8.44
C THR A 753 -13.15 -6.30 -8.44
N SER A 754 -13.79 -6.95 -7.47
CA SER A 754 -13.81 -8.40 -7.31
C SER A 754 -15.20 -8.91 -7.69
N ASP A 755 -15.40 -9.15 -8.98
CA ASP A 755 -16.66 -9.70 -9.50
C ASP A 755 -16.45 -11.20 -9.78
N ASP A 756 -16.84 -12.06 -8.83
CA ASP A 756 -17.98 -12.99 -9.00
C ASP A 756 -18.07 -13.98 -7.82
N GLU A 757 -18.96 -13.76 -6.84
CA GLU A 757 -19.37 -14.83 -5.91
C GLU A 757 -20.47 -15.68 -6.55
N SER A 758 -20.08 -16.74 -7.26
CA SER A 758 -20.69 -18.09 -7.11
C SER A 758 -20.15 -19.19 -8.05
N ARG A 759 -18.89 -19.13 -8.50
CA ARG A 759 -18.16 -20.34 -8.91
C ARG A 759 -16.65 -20.17 -8.86
N PHE A 760 -16.04 -20.55 -7.73
CA PHE A 760 -14.59 -20.70 -7.60
C PHE A 760 -14.03 -21.62 -8.71
N ARG A 761 -13.37 -21.00 -9.68
CA ARG A 761 -12.48 -21.63 -10.66
C ARG A 761 -11.30 -20.68 -10.84
N GLU A 762 -10.19 -21.02 -10.21
CA GLU A 762 -9.14 -20.07 -9.87
C GLU A 762 -8.41 -19.52 -11.11
N LEU A 763 -8.39 -18.19 -11.21
CA LEU A 763 -7.49 -17.40 -12.03
C LEU A 763 -6.60 -16.62 -11.07
N ILE A 764 -5.28 -16.77 -11.20
CA ILE A 764 -4.32 -16.08 -10.33
C ILE A 764 -3.63 -14.97 -11.11
N THR A 765 -3.64 -13.77 -10.54
CA THR A 765 -2.93 -12.58 -11.02
C THR A 765 -1.99 -12.06 -9.93
N VAL A 766 -0.88 -11.42 -10.29
CA VAL A 766 0.09 -10.87 -9.31
C VAL A 766 -0.09 -9.37 -9.16
N SER A 767 -1.12 -8.97 -8.41
CA SER A 767 -1.27 -7.58 -7.97
C SER A 767 -2.23 -7.43 -6.79
N GLU A 768 -1.85 -7.89 -5.59
CA GLU A 768 -2.47 -7.42 -4.34
C GLU A 768 -1.62 -7.79 -3.11
N THR A 769 -1.39 -6.80 -2.23
CA THR A 769 -0.82 -7.03 -0.89
C THR A 769 -1.47 -6.05 0.09
N THR A 770 -1.77 -6.56 1.30
CA THR A 770 -2.28 -5.86 2.49
C THR A 770 -3.69 -5.23 2.44
N GLU A 771 -4.70 -6.03 2.81
CA GLU A 771 -5.45 -5.85 4.07
C GLU A 771 -5.95 -7.23 4.57
N SER A 772 -6.25 -7.38 5.87
CA SER A 772 -6.38 -8.71 6.49
C SER A 772 -7.57 -8.93 7.45
N VAL A 773 -8.37 -9.95 7.12
CA VAL A 773 -8.77 -11.07 8.01
C VAL A 773 -9.82 -10.85 9.14
N LYS A 774 -10.91 -11.65 9.03
CA LYS A 774 -11.69 -12.47 10.02
C LYS A 774 -13.18 -12.41 9.63
N THR A 775 -13.84 -13.54 9.38
CA THR A 775 -14.32 -14.48 10.42
C THR A 775 -14.03 -15.96 10.13
N GLY A 776 -13.78 -16.74 11.19
CA GLY A 776 -13.64 -18.20 11.11
C GLY A 776 -14.88 -18.96 11.60
N GLY A 777 -14.85 -20.28 11.41
CA GLY A 777 -15.80 -21.29 11.89
C GLY A 777 -15.16 -22.66 11.76
#